data_AF-A0A945HFZ6-F1
#
_entry.id   AF-A0A945HFZ6-F1
#
_cell.length_a   1.000
_cell.length_b   1.000
_cell.length_c   1.000
_cell.angle_alpha   90.00
_cell.angle_beta   90.00
_cell.angle_gamma   90.00
#
_symmetry.space_group_name_H-M   'P 1'
#
loop_
_entity.id
_entity.type
_entity.pdbx_description
1 polymer ?
#
loop_
_entity_poly.entity_id
_entity_poly.type
_entity_poly.pdbx_seq_one_letter_code
_entity_poly.pdbx_strand_id
1 'polypeptide(L)'
;MALVATLLVTASPAGAQTVVTVEAGDSLSAIAVQHGTTVSALMAANGITDPDRVYMGQRLVIPGVGATPTTLPTMVVVVQRGDSLSAIAAEYGVTMAALIEANNITDPDTVHVGQELLVPGATRPITPTGPVIVTVRSGDSLSKIAAEYGVSVSALMSLNGITDPDRLSVGQQLTIPGSMPPTSTLPPLIVTVVSGDSLSGIAAAQGVTVSALMDANGITNPNLLSVGQELRIPGRFAPPIYSIDYGPVVVDGRGWGHGRGMGQYGALGYAIDKGWGRDQILDHYYGGTTPMVVPDVEIGVRLLSHDSKSTTVYLSDGILLVAGLQGPWTVVDAKVVRIVLDGDMDRYRVYSGSSCGGGFTDTGVVLNSPVARIAPAWPIGSTPYSTGGVASTADGVAYDLVDQAEAGLDQTLQLCEGATSATWYRGEIRAARYGARQRTVNWVAIEQYLRSVVPSEMPSVWASMGDGAGRQALQVQAVAARSYSLAEVRYEYAKTCDTIRCQVYSGRRSRNGGSGWDHETAETDAAVVATAGMVRLMDGVVSRTEFSASTGGHTITADFVGVVDAGDDVSINPVHRWSDEVDATRVADAFGLGPLYEIQVVERDGFGDDGGRAVEVELRARDGNRFVVSGDRFRREFGLRSNWFGVAYGPPDVGSSFPDPQVDEYRVTTGYSVEHLASIQAAADHLEMTTAEFQRAAVWVVAFLTNLSDGAANPVDAPDVTGSEKVTTAYFAADGDQQALEQVAAGFALDGAEAQGVAVTLLVFLVGLASAAGR
;
A
#
# COMPACT_ATOMS: atom_id res chain seq x y z
N MET A 1 -57.34 -30.74 -32.28
CA MET A 1 -57.85 -30.30 -30.97
C MET A 1 -56.66 -30.12 -30.06
N ALA A 2 -56.35 -28.87 -29.71
CA ALA A 2 -55.20 -28.47 -28.91
C ALA A 2 -55.57 -28.51 -27.42
N LEU A 3 -54.68 -29.07 -26.58
CA LEU A 3 -54.75 -28.95 -25.13
C LEU A 3 -53.77 -27.84 -24.72
N VAL A 4 -54.31 -26.70 -24.32
CA VAL A 4 -53.57 -25.55 -23.80
C VAL A 4 -53.48 -25.71 -22.29
N ALA A 5 -52.26 -25.87 -21.77
CA ALA A 5 -51.99 -25.81 -20.34
C ALA A 5 -51.77 -24.34 -19.94
N THR A 6 -52.65 -23.83 -19.09
CA THR A 6 -52.67 -22.47 -18.57
C THR A 6 -51.53 -22.28 -17.56
N LEU A 7 -50.48 -21.56 -17.93
CA LEU A 7 -49.50 -21.03 -16.98
C LEU A 7 -50.04 -19.68 -16.47
N LEU A 8 -50.59 -19.66 -15.26
CA LEU A 8 -50.88 -18.41 -14.54
C LEU A 8 -49.54 -17.78 -14.14
N VAL A 9 -49.13 -16.73 -14.85
CA VAL A 9 -48.14 -15.77 -14.33
C VAL A 9 -48.83 -14.97 -13.23
N THR A 10 -48.56 -15.30 -11.97
CA THR A 10 -48.87 -14.42 -10.85
C THR A 10 -47.93 -13.22 -10.91
N ALA A 11 -48.41 -12.09 -11.41
CA ALA A 11 -47.73 -10.82 -11.24
C ALA A 11 -47.70 -10.49 -9.74
N SER A 12 -46.50 -10.39 -9.16
CA SER A 12 -46.30 -9.83 -7.82
C SER A 12 -46.83 -8.39 -7.79
N PRO A 13 -47.43 -7.93 -6.67
CA PRO A 13 -47.97 -6.58 -6.59
C PRO A 13 -46.82 -5.56 -6.66
N ALA A 14 -46.97 -4.55 -7.51
CA ALA A 14 -46.08 -3.40 -7.55
C ALA A 14 -46.19 -2.64 -6.21
N GLY A 15 -45.16 -2.75 -5.38
CA GLY A 15 -45.04 -1.96 -4.15
C GLY A 15 -44.92 -0.47 -4.47
N ALA A 16 -45.62 0.37 -3.71
CA ALA A 16 -45.64 1.81 -3.89
C ALA A 16 -44.23 2.42 -3.88
N GLN A 17 -43.94 3.27 -4.87
CA GLN A 17 -42.69 4.01 -4.98
C GLN A 17 -42.65 5.11 -3.91
N THR A 18 -41.87 4.89 -2.84
CA THR A 18 -41.57 5.94 -1.86
C THR A 18 -40.52 6.86 -2.46
N VAL A 19 -40.82 8.16 -2.54
CA VAL A 19 -39.89 9.19 -3.02
C VAL A 19 -39.45 10.05 -1.84
N VAL A 20 -38.15 10.08 -1.56
CA VAL A 20 -37.53 10.84 -0.47
C VAL A 20 -36.78 12.04 -1.07
N THR A 21 -36.76 13.17 -0.37
CA THR A 21 -35.98 14.35 -0.78
C THR A 21 -34.74 14.44 0.12
N VAL A 22 -33.56 14.58 -0.49
CA VAL A 22 -32.26 14.63 0.20
C VAL A 22 -32.14 15.94 0.98
N GLU A 23 -31.95 15.87 2.30
CA GLU A 23 -31.75 17.01 3.20
C GLU A 23 -30.25 17.30 3.44
N ALA A 24 -29.93 18.39 4.13
CA ALA A 24 -28.55 18.76 4.42
C ALA A 24 -27.91 17.75 5.38
N GLY A 25 -26.84 17.09 4.93
CA GLY A 25 -26.16 16.03 5.69
C GLY A 25 -26.60 14.61 5.34
N ASP A 26 -27.59 14.45 4.45
CA ASP A 26 -27.99 13.13 3.96
C ASP A 26 -26.97 12.56 2.97
N SER A 27 -26.75 11.25 3.06
CA SER A 27 -25.98 10.47 2.09
C SER A 27 -26.86 9.35 1.51
N LEU A 28 -26.51 8.85 0.31
CA LEU A 28 -27.20 7.69 -0.27
C LEU A 28 -27.14 6.47 0.66
N SER A 29 -26.08 6.35 1.47
CA SER A 29 -25.92 5.30 2.48
C SER A 29 -26.85 5.48 3.68
N ALA A 30 -27.02 6.68 4.21
CA ALA A 30 -27.96 6.95 5.30
C ALA A 30 -29.43 6.72 4.86
N ILE A 31 -29.79 7.19 3.66
CA ILE A 31 -31.13 7.01 3.08
C ILE A 31 -31.41 5.52 2.78
N ALA A 32 -30.43 4.78 2.25
CA ALA A 32 -30.57 3.35 2.02
C ALA A 32 -30.83 2.57 3.32
N VAL A 33 -30.08 2.90 4.38
CA VAL A 33 -30.24 2.30 5.72
C VAL A 33 -31.62 2.62 6.32
N GLN A 34 -32.03 3.90 6.31
CA GLN A 34 -33.32 4.33 6.85
C GLN A 34 -34.49 3.62 6.20
N HIS A 35 -34.37 3.29 4.92
CA HIS A 35 -35.42 2.67 4.14
C HIS A 35 -35.22 1.17 3.87
N GLY A 36 -34.25 0.53 4.53
CA GLY A 36 -34.01 -0.92 4.47
C GLY A 36 -33.61 -1.44 3.08
N THR A 37 -33.04 -0.59 2.23
CA THR A 37 -32.57 -0.93 0.88
C THR A 37 -31.04 -0.85 0.80
N THR A 38 -30.44 -1.10 -0.36
CA THR A 38 -28.99 -0.99 -0.56
C THR A 38 -28.64 0.26 -1.37
N VAL A 39 -27.44 0.81 -1.15
CA VAL A 39 -26.93 1.95 -1.94
C VAL A 39 -26.88 1.59 -3.42
N SER A 40 -26.44 0.37 -3.76
CA SER A 40 -26.45 -0.17 -5.13
C SER A 40 -27.86 -0.22 -5.73
N ALA A 41 -28.85 -0.72 -4.99
CA ALA A 41 -30.23 -0.75 -5.48
C ALA A 41 -30.79 0.67 -5.64
N LEU A 42 -30.51 1.55 -4.68
CA LEU A 42 -30.92 2.95 -4.68
C LEU A 42 -30.28 3.73 -5.84
N MET A 43 -29.00 3.49 -6.12
CA MET A 43 -28.28 4.05 -7.27
C MET A 43 -28.85 3.55 -8.59
N ALA A 44 -29.10 2.24 -8.72
CA ALA A 44 -29.68 1.63 -9.91
C ALA A 44 -31.11 2.14 -10.19
N ALA A 45 -31.91 2.34 -9.14
CA ALA A 45 -33.27 2.87 -9.25
C ALA A 45 -33.33 4.35 -9.63
N ASN A 46 -32.23 5.10 -9.44
CA ASN A 46 -32.17 6.55 -9.67
C ASN A 46 -31.15 6.96 -10.75
N GLY A 47 -30.52 6.01 -11.44
CA GLY A 47 -29.53 6.28 -12.49
C GLY A 47 -28.27 6.99 -11.98
N ILE A 48 -27.89 6.75 -10.72
CA ILE A 48 -26.72 7.38 -10.08
C ILE A 48 -25.51 6.45 -10.25
N THR A 49 -24.43 6.94 -10.84
CA THR A 49 -23.21 6.15 -11.08
C THR A 49 -22.16 6.30 -9.98
N ASP A 50 -22.32 7.29 -9.11
CA ASP A 50 -21.39 7.61 -8.02
C ASP A 50 -22.21 7.88 -6.72
N PRO A 51 -22.03 7.08 -5.66
CA PRO A 51 -22.80 7.19 -4.43
C PRO A 51 -22.56 8.48 -3.63
N ASP A 52 -21.47 9.21 -3.91
CA ASP A 52 -21.11 10.46 -3.22
C ASP A 52 -21.63 11.71 -3.96
N ARG A 53 -22.25 11.53 -5.13
CA ARG A 53 -22.87 12.59 -5.94
C ARG A 53 -24.36 12.73 -5.66
N VAL A 54 -24.69 13.09 -4.43
CA VAL A 54 -26.06 13.40 -3.99
C VAL A 54 -26.15 14.84 -3.53
N TYR A 55 -27.14 15.58 -4.03
CA TYR A 55 -27.29 17.02 -3.79
C TYR A 55 -28.49 17.32 -2.90
N MET A 56 -28.36 18.29 -2.00
CA MET A 56 -29.48 18.80 -1.19
C MET A 56 -30.65 19.22 -2.10
N GLY A 57 -31.84 18.69 -1.83
CA GLY A 57 -33.06 18.91 -2.63
C GLY A 57 -33.28 17.89 -3.76
N GLN A 58 -32.37 16.95 -3.99
CA GLN A 58 -32.53 15.87 -4.96
C GLN A 58 -33.60 14.87 -4.51
N ARG A 59 -34.47 14.40 -5.43
CA ARG A 59 -35.54 13.44 -5.14
C ARG A 59 -35.13 12.03 -5.55
N LEU A 60 -35.19 11.08 -4.62
CA LEU A 60 -34.75 9.69 -4.81
C LEU A 60 -35.91 8.71 -4.66
N VAL A 61 -36.02 7.78 -5.61
CA VAL A 61 -36.96 6.66 -5.61
C VAL A 61 -36.35 5.49 -4.84
N ILE A 62 -37.00 5.05 -3.77
CA ILE A 62 -36.49 3.95 -2.92
C ILE A 62 -36.97 2.59 -3.46
N PRO A 63 -36.07 1.66 -3.84
CA PRO A 63 -36.45 0.30 -4.23
C PRO A 63 -36.63 -0.64 -3.02
N GLY A 64 -37.60 -1.55 -3.10
CA GLY A 64 -38.07 -2.41 -1.99
C GLY A 64 -37.00 -3.34 -1.37
N VAL A 65 -37.20 -3.60 -0.07
CA VAL A 65 -36.24 -4.17 0.90
C VAL A 65 -36.00 -5.69 0.77
N GLY A 66 -34.74 -6.15 0.90
CA GLY A 66 -34.42 -7.59 0.85
C GLY A 66 -33.01 -8.00 1.35
N ALA A 67 -33.00 -8.65 2.52
CA ALA A 67 -32.03 -9.61 3.10
C ALA A 67 -30.69 -9.12 3.71
N THR A 68 -30.59 -9.27 5.03
CA THR A 68 -29.39 -9.25 5.89
C THR A 68 -28.78 -10.67 6.03
N PRO A 69 -27.44 -10.82 6.09
CA PRO A 69 -26.81 -12.05 6.60
C PRO A 69 -26.10 -11.84 7.95
N THR A 70 -26.32 -12.78 8.88
CA THR A 70 -25.65 -12.91 10.19
C THR A 70 -24.48 -13.90 10.18
N THR A 71 -23.44 -13.57 10.96
CA THR A 71 -22.33 -14.40 11.51
C THR A 71 -21.37 -15.12 10.54
N LEU A 72 -20.17 -14.54 10.32
CA LEU A 72 -19.06 -15.09 9.50
C LEU A 72 -17.67 -14.86 10.18
N PRO A 73 -16.62 -15.66 9.86
CA PRO A 73 -15.28 -15.59 10.51
C PRO A 73 -14.48 -14.32 10.17
N THR A 74 -13.52 -13.96 11.04
CA THR A 74 -12.83 -12.65 11.10
C THR A 74 -11.31 -12.73 10.79
N MET A 75 -10.79 -11.84 9.94
CA MET A 75 -9.35 -11.65 9.62
C MET A 75 -8.85 -10.29 10.16
N VAL A 76 -7.56 -10.13 10.51
CA VAL A 76 -6.98 -8.85 10.98
C VAL A 76 -6.16 -8.17 9.87
N VAL A 77 -6.41 -6.88 9.59
CA VAL A 77 -5.72 -6.05 8.59
C VAL A 77 -5.11 -4.80 9.23
N VAL A 78 -3.84 -4.49 8.95
CA VAL A 78 -3.16 -3.29 9.50
C VAL A 78 -3.24 -2.12 8.52
N VAL A 79 -3.79 -1.00 8.95
CA VAL A 79 -3.99 0.20 8.11
C VAL A 79 -2.66 0.91 7.82
N GLN A 80 -2.48 1.42 6.60
CA GLN A 80 -1.25 2.02 6.12
C GLN A 80 -1.40 3.47 5.61
N ARG A 81 -0.27 4.10 5.24
CA ARG A 81 -0.25 5.46 4.71
C ARG A 81 -1.00 5.50 3.36
N GLY A 82 -2.06 6.31 3.29
CA GLY A 82 -2.92 6.43 2.10
C GLY A 82 -4.14 5.50 2.07
N ASP A 83 -4.50 4.87 3.19
CA ASP A 83 -5.71 4.06 3.32
C ASP A 83 -6.98 4.82 3.70
N SER A 84 -8.12 4.26 3.29
CA SER A 84 -9.46 4.59 3.76
C SER A 84 -10.26 3.32 4.08
N LEU A 85 -11.19 3.39 5.03
CA LEU A 85 -12.06 2.26 5.37
C LEU A 85 -12.93 1.78 4.19
N SER A 86 -13.27 2.69 3.27
CA SER A 86 -14.03 2.37 2.06
C SER A 86 -13.21 1.53 1.07
N ALA A 87 -11.92 1.86 0.89
CA ALA A 87 -11.01 1.08 0.06
C ALA A 87 -10.78 -0.31 0.65
N ILE A 88 -10.60 -0.41 1.98
CA ILE A 88 -10.42 -1.69 2.69
C ILE A 88 -11.70 -2.54 2.65
N ALA A 89 -12.89 -1.96 2.83
CA ALA A 89 -14.13 -2.71 2.74
C ALA A 89 -14.36 -3.29 1.33
N ALA A 90 -14.14 -2.48 0.29
CA ALA A 90 -14.23 -2.91 -1.10
C ALA A 90 -13.23 -4.03 -1.44
N GLU A 91 -12.00 -3.90 -0.94
CA GLU A 91 -10.88 -4.84 -1.12
C GLU A 91 -11.13 -6.25 -0.57
N TYR A 92 -11.88 -6.38 0.53
CA TYR A 92 -12.18 -7.67 1.15
C TYR A 92 -13.59 -8.18 0.87
N GLY A 93 -14.33 -7.51 -0.03
CA GLY A 93 -15.69 -7.89 -0.37
C GLY A 93 -16.67 -7.81 0.82
N VAL A 94 -16.37 -6.96 1.81
CA VAL A 94 -17.21 -6.74 2.99
C VAL A 94 -17.89 -5.37 2.89
N THR A 95 -19.00 -5.18 3.59
CA THR A 95 -19.59 -3.85 3.68
C THR A 95 -18.80 -3.00 4.68
N MET A 96 -18.69 -1.69 4.42
CA MET A 96 -18.06 -0.76 5.36
C MET A 96 -18.77 -0.80 6.72
N ALA A 97 -20.09 -1.02 6.74
CA ALA A 97 -20.88 -1.22 7.95
C ALA A 97 -20.45 -2.47 8.74
N ALA A 98 -20.27 -3.60 8.07
CA ALA A 98 -19.79 -4.82 8.72
C ALA A 98 -18.36 -4.66 9.24
N LEU A 99 -17.49 -3.98 8.50
CA LEU A 99 -16.11 -3.67 8.92
C LEU A 99 -16.07 -2.74 10.14
N ILE A 100 -16.94 -1.71 10.16
CA ILE A 100 -17.10 -0.79 11.29
C ILE A 100 -17.64 -1.51 12.53
N GLU A 101 -18.67 -2.33 12.35
CA GLU A 101 -19.33 -3.10 13.40
C GLU A 101 -18.39 -4.14 14.02
N ALA A 102 -17.67 -4.91 13.19
CA ALA A 102 -16.72 -5.91 13.65
C ALA A 102 -15.54 -5.33 14.45
N ASN A 103 -15.23 -4.04 14.25
CA ASN A 103 -14.15 -3.34 14.92
C ASN A 103 -14.60 -2.37 16.01
N ASN A 104 -15.90 -2.27 16.28
CA ASN A 104 -16.47 -1.26 17.18
C ASN A 104 -15.99 0.16 16.85
N ILE A 105 -15.83 0.49 15.56
CA ILE A 105 -15.36 1.80 15.12
C ILE A 105 -16.53 2.78 15.22
N THR A 106 -16.40 3.77 16.11
CA THR A 106 -17.46 4.77 16.31
C THR A 106 -17.40 5.90 15.28
N ASP A 107 -16.27 6.02 14.58
CA ASP A 107 -15.99 7.06 13.57
C ASP A 107 -15.03 6.49 12.50
N PRO A 108 -15.49 6.34 11.25
CA PRO A 108 -14.71 5.78 10.14
C PRO A 108 -13.37 6.47 9.87
N ASP A 109 -13.24 7.75 10.23
CA ASP A 109 -12.04 8.57 9.98
C ASP A 109 -10.96 8.41 11.07
N THR A 110 -11.22 7.61 12.11
CA THR A 110 -10.32 7.43 13.26
C THR A 110 -9.34 6.27 13.13
N VAL A 111 -9.27 5.61 11.98
CA VAL A 111 -8.50 4.36 11.84
C VAL A 111 -7.03 4.61 11.55
N HIS A 112 -6.11 4.44 12.50
CA HIS A 112 -4.68 4.86 12.50
C HIS A 112 -3.76 4.07 11.56
N VAL A 113 -2.65 4.66 11.09
CA VAL A 113 -1.59 3.86 10.42
C VAL A 113 -0.96 2.95 11.48
N GLY A 114 -0.89 1.66 11.22
CA GLY A 114 -0.55 0.64 12.20
C GLY A 114 -1.76 0.10 12.99
N GLN A 115 -2.99 0.56 12.72
CA GLN A 115 -4.19 0.04 13.39
C GLN A 115 -4.65 -1.27 12.76
N GLU A 116 -4.81 -2.29 13.60
CA GLU A 116 -5.41 -3.58 13.26
C GLU A 116 -6.95 -3.49 13.15
N LEU A 117 -7.49 -4.06 12.07
CA LEU A 117 -8.92 -4.11 11.73
C LEU A 117 -9.39 -5.55 11.51
N LEU A 118 -10.38 -5.98 12.27
CA LEU A 118 -11.18 -7.19 12.13
C LEU A 118 -12.15 -7.09 10.94
N VAL A 119 -11.84 -7.78 9.86
CA VAL A 119 -12.65 -7.85 8.64
C VAL A 119 -13.56 -9.10 8.71
N PRO A 120 -14.89 -8.96 8.83
CA PRO A 120 -15.81 -10.09 8.95
C PRO A 120 -16.24 -10.65 7.59
N GLY A 121 -16.16 -11.96 7.39
CA GLY A 121 -16.77 -12.62 6.22
C GLY A 121 -15.90 -12.82 5.00
N ALA A 122 -14.57 -12.74 5.14
CA ALA A 122 -13.69 -13.28 4.11
C ALA A 122 -13.83 -14.82 4.07
N THR A 123 -14.65 -15.35 3.16
CA THR A 123 -14.69 -16.79 2.90
C THR A 123 -13.61 -17.18 1.89
N ARG A 124 -12.66 -18.01 2.31
CA ARG A 124 -12.24 -19.15 1.48
C ARG A 124 -12.27 -20.43 2.30
N PRO A 125 -12.90 -21.51 1.79
CA PRO A 125 -12.85 -22.83 2.39
C PRO A 125 -11.49 -23.46 2.10
N ILE A 126 -10.75 -23.84 3.14
CA ILE A 126 -9.65 -24.82 3.02
C ILE A 126 -10.16 -26.18 3.48
N THR A 127 -10.32 -27.09 2.52
CA THR A 127 -10.49 -28.52 2.79
C THR A 127 -9.12 -29.09 3.20
N PRO A 128 -8.93 -29.61 4.42
CA PRO A 128 -7.62 -30.15 4.84
C PRO A 128 -7.40 -31.58 4.31
N THR A 129 -6.23 -31.88 3.73
CA THR A 129 -5.86 -33.22 3.24
C THR A 129 -4.49 -33.73 3.75
N GLY A 130 -4.45 -34.38 4.93
CA GLY A 130 -3.59 -35.55 5.30
C GLY A 130 -2.12 -35.37 5.81
N PRO A 131 -1.58 -36.10 6.83
CA PRO A 131 -0.51 -35.57 7.70
C PRO A 131 1.02 -35.77 7.46
N VAL A 132 1.84 -34.79 7.92
CA VAL A 132 3.32 -34.65 8.06
C VAL A 132 3.78 -34.90 9.52
N ILE A 133 5.02 -35.35 9.82
CA ILE A 133 5.51 -35.54 11.23
C ILE A 133 6.68 -34.59 11.56
N VAL A 134 6.56 -33.79 12.63
CA VAL A 134 7.53 -32.78 13.11
C VAL A 134 8.06 -33.15 14.49
N THR A 135 9.36 -32.97 14.76
CA THR A 135 9.94 -33.23 16.08
C THR A 135 10.13 -31.94 16.86
N VAL A 136 9.51 -31.84 18.04
CA VAL A 136 9.56 -30.69 18.95
C VAL A 136 11.00 -30.40 19.38
N ARG A 137 11.46 -29.16 19.21
CA ARG A 137 12.77 -28.66 19.63
C ARG A 137 12.64 -27.77 20.87
N SER A 138 13.78 -27.47 21.48
CA SER A 138 13.84 -26.57 22.64
C SER A 138 13.36 -25.17 22.25
N GLY A 139 12.28 -24.69 22.88
CA GLY A 139 11.67 -23.39 22.59
C GLY A 139 10.45 -23.43 21.65
N ASP A 140 9.99 -24.61 21.24
CA ASP A 140 8.77 -24.75 20.45
C ASP A 140 7.51 -24.74 21.33
N SER A 141 6.41 -24.20 20.78
CA SER A 141 5.06 -24.31 21.34
C SER A 141 4.11 -24.89 20.30
N LEU A 142 3.00 -25.49 20.74
CA LEU A 142 1.98 -26.04 19.84
C LEU A 142 1.40 -24.97 18.91
N SER A 143 1.26 -23.74 19.39
CA SER A 143 0.81 -22.58 18.60
C SER A 143 1.81 -22.16 17.53
N LYS A 144 3.10 -22.17 17.85
CA LYS A 144 4.17 -21.84 16.90
C LYS A 144 4.29 -22.90 15.80
N ILE A 145 4.24 -24.17 16.19
CA ILE A 145 4.26 -25.29 15.23
C ILE A 145 2.96 -25.28 14.39
N ALA A 146 1.79 -25.08 14.99
CA ALA A 146 0.53 -25.01 14.23
C ALA A 146 0.53 -23.87 13.20
N ALA A 147 1.04 -22.70 13.59
CA ALA A 147 1.20 -21.55 12.70
C ALA A 147 2.23 -21.82 11.58
N GLU A 148 3.38 -22.41 11.92
CA GLU A 148 4.45 -22.77 10.97
C GLU A 148 3.95 -23.72 9.87
N TYR A 149 3.04 -24.64 10.21
CA TYR A 149 2.52 -25.63 9.25
C TYR A 149 1.08 -25.36 8.79
N GLY A 150 0.55 -24.16 9.05
CA GLY A 150 -0.76 -23.76 8.54
C GLY A 150 -1.95 -24.62 9.00
N VAL A 151 -1.86 -25.22 10.19
CA VAL A 151 -2.93 -26.03 10.80
C VAL A 151 -3.45 -25.37 12.08
N SER A 152 -4.66 -25.69 12.54
CA SER A 152 -5.13 -25.19 13.84
C SER A 152 -4.48 -25.96 15.00
N VAL A 153 -4.22 -25.27 16.11
CA VAL A 153 -3.73 -25.89 17.35
C VAL A 153 -4.66 -27.02 17.80
N SER A 154 -5.98 -26.84 17.64
CA SER A 154 -6.97 -27.86 17.97
C SER A 154 -6.90 -29.08 17.04
N ALA A 155 -6.73 -28.90 15.72
CA ALA A 155 -6.53 -30.01 14.79
C ALA A 155 -5.22 -30.76 15.08
N LEU A 156 -4.14 -30.02 15.35
CA LEU A 156 -2.84 -30.58 15.68
C LEU A 156 -2.85 -31.36 17.01
N MET A 157 -3.52 -30.83 18.04
CA MET A 157 -3.71 -31.51 19.33
C MET A 157 -4.55 -32.77 19.19
N SER A 158 -5.65 -32.70 18.41
CA SER A 158 -6.55 -33.83 18.20
C SER A 158 -5.89 -35.00 17.46
N LEU A 159 -5.05 -34.71 16.45
CA LEU A 159 -4.35 -35.73 15.66
C LEU A 159 -3.20 -36.41 16.43
N ASN A 160 -2.65 -35.73 17.43
CA ASN A 160 -1.52 -36.21 18.23
C ASN A 160 -1.88 -36.66 19.65
N GLY A 161 -3.17 -36.69 19.99
CA GLY A 161 -3.63 -37.11 21.32
C GLY A 161 -3.15 -36.20 22.46
N ILE A 162 -2.92 -34.92 22.19
CA ILE A 162 -2.45 -33.95 23.19
C ILE A 162 -3.65 -33.26 23.83
N THR A 163 -3.72 -33.28 25.17
CA THR A 163 -4.83 -32.71 25.95
C THR A 163 -4.50 -31.35 26.57
N ASP A 164 -3.22 -30.98 26.61
CA ASP A 164 -2.72 -29.74 27.21
C ASP A 164 -1.70 -29.08 26.25
N PRO A 165 -1.98 -27.89 25.70
CA PRO A 165 -1.15 -27.25 24.69
C PRO A 165 0.20 -26.74 25.20
N ASP A 166 0.37 -26.61 26.52
CA ASP A 166 1.59 -26.10 27.15
C ASP A 166 2.57 -27.21 27.55
N ARG A 167 2.21 -28.49 27.31
CA ARG A 167 2.99 -29.67 27.70
C ARG A 167 3.60 -30.39 26.49
N LEU A 168 4.52 -29.73 25.81
CA LEU A 168 5.37 -30.34 24.79
C LEU A 168 6.73 -30.77 25.36
N SER A 169 7.19 -31.97 24.99
CA SER A 169 8.53 -32.46 25.37
C SER A 169 9.50 -32.33 24.19
N VAL A 170 10.69 -31.79 24.43
CA VAL A 170 11.75 -31.74 23.41
C VAL A 170 12.07 -33.17 22.95
N GLY A 171 12.03 -33.42 21.64
CA GLY A 171 12.15 -34.74 21.02
C GLY A 171 10.81 -35.45 20.73
N GLN A 172 9.68 -34.89 21.15
CA GLN A 172 8.34 -35.43 20.86
C GLN A 172 8.01 -35.27 19.37
N GLN A 173 7.46 -36.31 18.73
CA GLN A 173 7.00 -36.26 17.35
C GLN A 173 5.52 -35.89 17.27
N LEU A 174 5.19 -34.94 16.38
CA LEU A 174 3.85 -34.41 16.13
C LEU A 174 3.46 -34.61 14.66
N THR A 175 2.41 -35.37 14.44
CA THR A 175 1.71 -35.61 13.17
C THR A 175 0.80 -34.42 12.83
N ILE A 176 1.25 -33.51 11.98
CA ILE A 176 0.59 -32.33 11.42
C ILE A 176 -0.35 -32.72 10.26
N PRO A 177 -1.64 -32.36 10.18
CA PRO A 177 -2.48 -32.69 9.01
C PRO A 177 -2.24 -31.81 7.75
N GLY A 178 -1.67 -32.34 6.64
CA GLY A 178 -1.89 -31.85 5.25
C GLY A 178 -0.73 -31.83 4.20
N SER A 179 -0.49 -32.84 3.32
CA SER A 179 0.09 -32.74 1.92
C SER A 179 0.20 -34.08 1.13
N MET A 180 0.18 -34.01 -0.22
CA MET A 180 0.46 -35.11 -1.17
C MET A 180 1.96 -35.46 -1.23
N PRO A 181 2.33 -36.71 -1.59
CA PRO A 181 3.71 -37.14 -1.68
C PRO A 181 4.38 -36.59 -2.96
N PRO A 182 5.67 -36.23 -2.94
CA PRO A 182 6.44 -36.23 -4.17
C PRO A 182 6.49 -37.67 -4.68
N THR A 183 5.82 -37.97 -5.79
CA THR A 183 6.32 -38.98 -6.71
C THR A 183 7.49 -38.36 -7.47
N SER A 184 8.59 -38.16 -6.75
CA SER A 184 9.91 -37.94 -7.33
C SER A 184 10.81 -38.99 -6.71
N THR A 185 11.15 -40.00 -7.52
CA THR A 185 12.31 -40.84 -7.24
C THR A 185 13.54 -39.96 -7.45
N LEU A 186 13.88 -39.17 -6.43
CA LEU A 186 15.07 -38.34 -6.47
C LEU A 186 16.27 -39.22 -6.86
N PRO A 187 17.13 -38.75 -7.78
CA PRO A 187 18.33 -39.51 -8.12
C PRO A 187 19.18 -39.64 -6.85
N PRO A 188 19.79 -40.82 -6.63
CA PRO A 188 20.70 -40.99 -5.51
C PRO A 188 21.85 -39.99 -5.63
N LEU A 189 22.30 -39.44 -4.50
CA LEU A 189 23.53 -38.65 -4.49
C LEU A 189 24.69 -39.54 -4.93
N ILE A 190 25.40 -39.15 -6.00
CA ILE A 190 26.60 -39.83 -6.48
C ILE A 190 27.83 -38.98 -6.12
N VAL A 191 28.84 -39.59 -5.51
CA VAL A 191 30.13 -38.96 -5.21
C VAL A 191 31.22 -39.64 -6.04
N THR A 192 31.96 -38.87 -6.83
CA THR A 192 33.10 -39.37 -7.59
C THR A 192 34.35 -39.38 -6.72
N VAL A 193 35.01 -40.54 -6.59
CA VAL A 193 36.25 -40.70 -5.84
C VAL A 193 37.37 -39.88 -6.48
N VAL A 194 37.99 -38.99 -5.70
CA VAL A 194 39.18 -38.24 -6.13
C VAL A 194 40.46 -38.76 -5.47
N SER A 195 41.61 -38.28 -5.94
CA SER A 195 42.92 -38.67 -5.39
C SER A 195 43.04 -38.28 -3.92
N GLY A 196 43.25 -39.26 -3.04
CA GLY A 196 43.36 -39.07 -1.59
C GLY A 196 42.11 -39.45 -0.80
N ASP A 197 41.01 -39.78 -1.48
CA ASP A 197 39.79 -40.25 -0.82
C ASP A 197 39.95 -41.64 -0.19
N SER A 198 39.22 -41.84 0.91
CA SER A 198 39.00 -43.15 1.51
C SER A 198 37.51 -43.36 1.73
N LEU A 199 37.05 -44.62 1.69
CA LEU A 199 35.63 -44.94 1.87
C LEU A 199 35.11 -44.47 3.24
N SER A 200 35.96 -44.50 4.27
CA SER A 200 35.67 -43.96 5.61
C SER A 200 35.59 -42.44 5.64
N GLY A 201 36.46 -41.74 4.91
CA GLY A 201 36.41 -40.28 4.76
C GLY A 201 35.14 -39.82 4.05
N ILE A 202 34.78 -40.47 2.94
CA ILE A 202 33.55 -40.18 2.18
C ILE A 202 32.31 -40.49 3.03
N ALA A 203 32.25 -41.65 3.70
CA ALA A 203 31.11 -42.01 4.55
C ALA A 203 30.90 -41.01 5.70
N ALA A 204 31.99 -40.58 6.36
CA ALA A 204 31.94 -39.58 7.42
C ALA A 204 31.48 -38.21 6.91
N ALA A 205 31.99 -37.77 5.75
CA ALA A 205 31.60 -36.50 5.13
C ALA A 205 30.11 -36.46 4.74
N GLN A 206 29.55 -37.61 4.31
CA GLN A 206 28.16 -37.72 3.86
C GLN A 206 27.18 -38.15 4.99
N GLY A 207 27.69 -38.36 6.20
CA GLY A 207 26.91 -38.77 7.36
C GLY A 207 26.23 -40.14 7.20
N VAL A 208 26.88 -41.08 6.52
CA VAL A 208 26.45 -42.48 6.37
C VAL A 208 27.48 -43.43 6.98
N THR A 209 27.12 -44.68 7.25
CA THR A 209 28.09 -45.67 7.73
C THR A 209 28.90 -46.24 6.56
N VAL A 210 30.15 -46.61 6.81
CA VAL A 210 31.00 -47.29 5.82
C VAL A 210 30.32 -48.57 5.32
N SER A 211 29.68 -49.33 6.21
CA SER A 211 28.93 -50.54 5.85
C SER A 211 27.77 -50.23 4.90
N ALA A 212 26.93 -49.24 5.21
CA ALA A 212 25.80 -48.89 4.35
C ALA A 212 26.28 -48.40 2.98
N LEU A 213 27.38 -47.65 2.94
CA LEU A 213 27.98 -47.17 1.70
C LEU A 213 28.59 -48.32 0.87
N MET A 214 29.20 -49.31 1.52
CA MET A 214 29.68 -50.54 0.86
C MET A 214 28.53 -51.36 0.28
N ASP A 215 27.49 -51.59 1.08
CA ASP A 215 26.31 -52.38 0.70
C ASP A 215 25.57 -51.74 -0.49
N ALA A 216 25.45 -50.41 -0.50
CA ALA A 216 24.78 -49.66 -1.57
C ALA A 216 25.56 -49.64 -2.90
N ASN A 217 26.87 -49.92 -2.88
CA ASN A 217 27.77 -49.83 -4.04
C ASN A 217 28.41 -51.18 -4.41
N GLY A 218 28.03 -52.27 -3.74
CA GLY A 218 28.61 -53.60 -3.98
C GLY A 218 30.12 -53.68 -3.70
N ILE A 219 30.64 -52.84 -2.80
CA ILE A 219 32.07 -52.78 -2.48
C ILE A 219 32.39 -53.84 -1.43
N THR A 220 33.26 -54.80 -1.76
CA THR A 220 33.68 -55.88 -0.85
C THR A 220 34.98 -55.56 -0.09
N ASN A 221 35.78 -54.61 -0.57
CA ASN A 221 37.01 -54.16 0.08
C ASN A 221 37.03 -52.62 0.21
N PRO A 222 36.94 -52.06 1.44
CA PRO A 222 36.85 -50.62 1.65
C PRO A 222 38.15 -49.85 1.36
N ASN A 223 39.27 -50.56 1.17
CA ASN A 223 40.58 -49.98 0.89
C ASN A 223 40.90 -49.89 -0.62
N LEU A 224 40.02 -50.40 -1.49
CA LEU A 224 40.23 -50.43 -2.93
C LEU A 224 39.21 -49.53 -3.63
N LEU A 225 39.51 -48.23 -3.69
CA LEU A 225 38.78 -47.24 -4.47
C LEU A 225 39.59 -46.82 -5.68
N SER A 226 38.94 -46.68 -6.83
CA SER A 226 39.57 -46.14 -8.05
C SER A 226 39.24 -44.67 -8.18
N VAL A 227 40.23 -43.83 -8.51
CA VAL A 227 39.95 -42.43 -8.86
C VAL A 227 39.02 -42.40 -10.08
N GLY A 228 37.95 -41.62 -10.00
CA GLY A 228 36.86 -41.59 -11.00
C GLY A 228 35.74 -42.60 -10.73
N GLN A 229 35.85 -43.46 -9.71
CA GLN A 229 34.77 -44.36 -9.32
C GLN A 229 33.61 -43.59 -8.71
N GLU A 230 32.40 -43.86 -9.17
CA GLU A 230 31.17 -43.25 -8.66
C GLU A 230 30.57 -44.06 -7.50
N LEU A 231 30.24 -43.38 -6.40
CA LEU A 231 29.66 -43.97 -5.21
C LEU A 231 28.26 -43.40 -4.94
N ARG A 232 27.26 -44.28 -5.00
CA ARG A 232 25.88 -44.04 -4.59
C ARG A 232 25.78 -43.92 -3.07
N ILE A 233 25.38 -42.76 -2.57
CA ILE A 233 25.25 -42.54 -1.13
C ILE A 233 23.86 -43.02 -0.65
N PRO A 234 23.79 -44.02 0.25
CA PRO A 234 22.53 -44.58 0.71
C PRO A 234 21.72 -43.58 1.56
N GLY A 235 20.42 -43.44 1.28
CA GLY A 235 19.52 -42.57 2.04
C GLY A 235 19.83 -41.07 1.92
N ARG A 236 20.67 -40.69 0.96
CA ARG A 236 20.95 -39.31 0.58
C ARG A 236 20.59 -39.13 -0.89
N PHE A 237 19.91 -38.03 -1.17
CA PHE A 237 19.52 -37.62 -2.50
C PHE A 237 20.25 -36.31 -2.80
N ALA A 238 20.63 -36.09 -4.05
CA ALA A 238 21.16 -34.78 -4.43
C ALA A 238 20.08 -33.71 -4.16
N PRO A 239 20.42 -32.53 -3.62
CA PRO A 239 19.50 -31.40 -3.69
C PRO A 239 19.08 -31.20 -5.15
N PRO A 240 17.83 -30.78 -5.43
CA PRO A 240 17.44 -30.47 -6.80
C PRO A 240 18.46 -29.49 -7.39
N ILE A 241 19.02 -29.83 -8.55
CA ILE A 241 20.02 -29.00 -9.25
C ILE A 241 19.40 -27.65 -9.64
N TYR A 242 18.07 -27.62 -9.80
CA TYR A 242 17.29 -26.49 -10.24
C TYR A 242 16.47 -25.90 -9.09
N SER A 243 16.60 -24.59 -8.90
CA SER A 243 15.83 -23.80 -7.95
C SER A 243 14.42 -23.52 -8.49
N ILE A 244 13.42 -23.57 -7.62
CA ILE A 244 12.08 -23.00 -7.91
C ILE A 244 11.95 -21.55 -7.43
N ASP A 245 12.97 -21.07 -6.71
CA ASP A 245 13.09 -19.71 -6.25
C ASP A 245 13.76 -18.88 -7.35
N TYR A 246 12.99 -17.96 -7.93
CA TYR A 246 13.42 -17.02 -8.95
C TYR A 246 14.10 -15.76 -8.37
N GLY A 247 14.37 -15.73 -7.06
CA GLY A 247 15.00 -14.61 -6.38
C GLY A 247 13.99 -13.60 -5.84
N PRO A 248 14.40 -12.34 -5.58
CA PRO A 248 13.47 -11.32 -5.14
C PRO A 248 12.49 -10.93 -6.25
N VAL A 249 11.30 -10.53 -5.85
CA VAL A 249 10.35 -9.82 -6.68
C VAL A 249 10.87 -8.40 -6.89
N VAL A 250 11.31 -8.08 -8.11
CA VAL A 250 11.75 -6.74 -8.46
C VAL A 250 10.55 -5.90 -8.86
N VAL A 251 10.38 -4.74 -8.22
CA VAL A 251 9.28 -3.82 -8.44
C VAL A 251 9.82 -2.48 -8.93
N ASP A 252 9.63 -2.20 -10.21
CA ASP A 252 10.00 -0.93 -10.81
C ASP A 252 8.78 0.00 -10.81
N GLY A 253 8.89 1.11 -10.09
CA GLY A 253 7.80 2.03 -9.86
C GLY A 253 8.09 3.47 -10.22
N ARG A 254 7.02 4.26 -10.17
CA ARG A 254 7.00 5.68 -10.49
C ARG A 254 6.22 6.46 -9.45
N GLY A 255 6.60 7.70 -9.24
CA GLY A 255 5.90 8.61 -8.34
C GLY A 255 5.94 8.20 -6.86
N TRP A 256 5.38 9.07 -6.02
CA TRP A 256 5.13 8.81 -4.61
C TRP A 256 3.82 9.47 -4.19
N GLY A 257 2.84 8.63 -3.86
CA GLY A 257 1.52 9.02 -3.42
C GLY A 257 0.43 8.55 -4.37
N HIS A 258 -0.77 9.08 -4.18
CA HIS A 258 -1.97 8.66 -4.92
C HIS A 258 -2.09 9.29 -6.32
N GLY A 259 -1.22 10.24 -6.68
CA GLY A 259 -1.23 10.89 -8.00
C GLY A 259 -2.48 11.72 -8.30
N ARG A 260 -3.25 12.14 -7.29
CA ARG A 260 -4.43 13.02 -7.48
C ARG A 260 -4.00 14.47 -7.30
N GLY A 261 -4.49 15.33 -8.18
CA GLY A 261 -4.20 16.77 -8.15
C GLY A 261 -2.71 17.07 -8.34
N MET A 262 -2.19 18.06 -7.60
CA MET A 262 -0.84 18.57 -7.82
C MET A 262 0.26 17.60 -7.39
N GLY A 263 1.26 17.39 -8.25
CA GLY A 263 2.56 16.84 -7.87
C GLY A 263 3.47 17.93 -7.30
N GLN A 264 4.04 17.72 -6.11
CA GLN A 264 4.91 18.74 -5.48
C GLN A 264 6.21 18.96 -6.26
N TYR A 265 6.90 17.87 -6.62
CA TYR A 265 8.05 17.94 -7.52
C TYR A 265 7.66 18.44 -8.90
N GLY A 266 6.49 18.05 -9.40
CA GLY A 266 5.96 18.53 -10.67
C GLY A 266 5.76 20.05 -10.72
N ALA A 267 5.14 20.63 -9.68
CA ALA A 267 5.01 22.07 -9.52
C ALA A 267 6.37 22.79 -9.47
N LEU A 268 7.37 22.19 -8.82
CA LEU A 268 8.74 22.70 -8.82
C LEU A 268 9.36 22.66 -10.23
N GLY A 269 9.31 21.53 -10.91
CA GLY A 269 9.87 21.37 -12.26
C GLY A 269 9.21 22.30 -13.28
N TYR A 270 7.88 22.47 -13.22
CA TYR A 270 7.21 23.47 -14.04
C TYR A 270 7.71 24.89 -13.75
N ALA A 271 7.96 25.23 -12.49
CA ALA A 271 8.48 26.54 -12.13
C ALA A 271 9.93 26.75 -12.61
N ILE A 272 10.83 25.80 -12.33
CA ILE A 272 12.29 26.01 -12.54
C ILE A 272 12.78 25.57 -13.92
N ASP A 273 12.20 24.53 -14.52
CA ASP A 273 12.65 24.01 -15.82
C ASP A 273 11.79 24.53 -16.98
N LYS A 274 10.51 24.81 -16.72
CA LYS A 274 9.57 25.29 -17.75
C LYS A 274 9.22 26.77 -17.63
N GLY A 275 9.62 27.44 -16.55
CA GLY A 275 9.38 28.87 -16.32
C GLY A 275 7.91 29.23 -16.09
N TRP A 276 7.08 28.28 -15.64
CA TRP A 276 5.66 28.52 -15.42
C TRP A 276 5.42 29.33 -14.14
N GLY A 277 4.47 30.26 -14.22
CA GLY A 277 3.96 30.97 -13.05
C GLY A 277 2.95 30.15 -12.24
N ARG A 278 2.71 30.54 -10.98
CA ARG A 278 1.73 29.91 -10.07
C ARG A 278 0.39 29.61 -10.74
N ASP A 279 -0.19 30.58 -11.43
CA ASP A 279 -1.55 30.43 -11.98
C ASP A 279 -1.59 29.40 -13.11
N GLN A 280 -0.54 29.31 -13.94
CA GLN A 280 -0.42 28.28 -14.98
C GLN A 280 -0.33 26.88 -14.36
N ILE A 281 0.44 26.73 -13.28
CA ILE A 281 0.59 25.46 -12.57
C ILE A 281 -0.72 25.05 -11.90
N LEU A 282 -1.42 25.98 -11.25
CA LEU A 282 -2.75 25.72 -10.66
C LEU A 282 -3.78 25.31 -11.71
N ASP A 283 -3.83 26.01 -12.84
CA ASP A 283 -4.77 25.72 -13.93
C ASP A 283 -4.46 24.37 -14.60
N HIS A 284 -3.19 23.96 -14.63
CA HIS A 284 -2.77 22.66 -15.14
C HIS A 284 -3.25 21.50 -14.28
N TYR A 285 -2.99 21.53 -12.97
CA TYR A 285 -3.37 20.43 -12.06
C TYR A 285 -4.84 20.43 -11.65
N TYR A 286 -5.44 21.61 -11.54
CA TYR A 286 -6.81 21.79 -11.08
C TYR A 286 -7.70 22.33 -12.21
N GLY A 287 -7.54 21.78 -13.41
CA GLY A 287 -8.34 22.13 -14.58
C GLY A 287 -9.85 22.02 -14.31
N GLY A 288 -10.63 22.93 -14.91
CA GLY A 288 -12.07 23.02 -14.66
C GLY A 288 -12.45 23.82 -13.40
N THR A 289 -11.48 24.30 -12.64
CA THR A 289 -11.71 25.24 -11.53
C THR A 289 -11.47 26.69 -11.93
N THR A 290 -12.02 27.63 -11.15
CA THR A 290 -11.74 29.07 -11.27
C THR A 290 -11.08 29.60 -9.99
N PRO A 291 -10.11 30.52 -10.08
CA PRO A 291 -9.53 31.16 -8.90
C PRO A 291 -10.53 32.13 -8.24
N MET A 292 -10.52 32.20 -6.91
CA MET A 292 -11.29 33.15 -6.10
C MET A 292 -10.47 33.59 -4.88
N VAL A 293 -10.77 34.77 -4.35
CA VAL A 293 -10.23 35.23 -3.06
C VAL A 293 -11.33 35.16 -2.01
N VAL A 294 -11.09 34.42 -0.92
CA VAL A 294 -11.98 34.33 0.23
C VAL A 294 -11.40 35.07 1.44
N PRO A 295 -12.23 35.55 2.38
CA PRO A 295 -11.75 36.13 3.64
C PRO A 295 -10.91 35.14 4.44
N ASP A 296 -10.02 35.66 5.28
CA ASP A 296 -9.35 34.85 6.30
C ASP A 296 -10.41 34.40 7.33
N VAL A 297 -10.64 33.10 7.40
CA VAL A 297 -11.62 32.48 8.30
C VAL A 297 -10.92 31.55 9.26
N GLU A 298 -11.46 31.42 10.46
CA GLU A 298 -10.94 30.46 11.43
C GLU A 298 -11.40 29.04 11.10
N ILE A 299 -10.49 28.08 11.32
CA ILE A 299 -10.76 26.66 11.17
C ILE A 299 -10.41 25.91 12.47
N GLY A 300 -11.13 24.82 12.73
CA GLY A 300 -10.79 23.89 13.80
C GLY A 300 -9.90 22.75 13.28
N VAL A 301 -8.77 22.53 13.94
CA VAL A 301 -7.83 21.44 13.69
C VAL A 301 -7.81 20.51 14.89
N ARG A 302 -8.31 19.28 14.74
CA ARG A 302 -8.24 18.25 15.80
C ARG A 302 -6.79 17.82 16.01
N LEU A 303 -6.34 17.84 17.27
CA LEU A 303 -5.00 17.42 17.65
C LEU A 303 -5.04 15.95 18.14
N LEU A 304 -4.75 14.99 17.25
CA LEU A 304 -5.02 13.56 17.50
C LEU A 304 -4.27 13.00 18.71
N SER A 305 -3.03 13.44 18.92
CA SER A 305 -2.19 12.96 20.04
C SER A 305 -2.75 13.34 21.43
N HIS A 306 -3.75 14.21 21.46
CA HIS A 306 -4.43 14.73 22.66
C HIS A 306 -5.84 14.17 22.86
N ASP A 307 -6.25 13.22 22.04
CA ASP A 307 -7.56 12.60 22.18
C ASP A 307 -7.72 11.89 23.52
N SER A 308 -8.87 12.12 24.14
CA SER A 308 -9.26 11.54 25.43
C SER A 308 -8.37 11.95 26.62
N LYS A 309 -7.52 12.96 26.44
CA LYS A 309 -6.74 13.61 27.50
C LYS A 309 -7.42 14.90 27.94
N SER A 310 -7.08 15.37 29.15
CA SER A 310 -7.42 16.71 29.59
C SER A 310 -6.64 17.75 28.79
N THR A 311 -7.32 18.76 28.26
CA THR A 311 -6.72 19.89 27.55
C THR A 311 -6.06 20.83 28.57
N THR A 312 -4.72 20.89 28.56
CA THR A 312 -3.94 21.70 29.50
C THR A 312 -3.10 22.71 28.74
N VAL A 313 -3.31 23.99 29.02
CA VAL A 313 -2.69 25.12 28.30
C VAL A 313 -1.93 26.00 29.27
N TYR A 314 -0.73 26.41 28.87
CA TYR A 314 0.14 27.35 29.59
C TYR A 314 0.34 28.63 28.77
N LEU A 315 0.43 29.76 29.48
CA LEU A 315 0.77 31.06 28.91
C LEU A 315 1.76 31.79 29.82
N SER A 316 2.93 32.14 29.29
CA SER A 316 3.98 32.84 30.04
C SER A 316 3.63 34.31 30.28
N ASP A 317 3.27 35.02 29.22
CA ASP A 317 3.24 36.48 29.18
C ASP A 317 1.84 37.02 28.92
N GLY A 318 0.86 36.52 29.67
CA GLY A 318 -0.53 36.98 29.64
C GLY A 318 -1.36 36.29 30.73
N ILE A 319 -2.68 36.35 30.56
CA ILE A 319 -3.67 35.59 31.34
C ILE A 319 -4.47 34.66 30.44
N LEU A 320 -5.03 33.60 31.04
CA LEU A 320 -5.89 32.66 30.35
C LEU A 320 -7.36 32.96 30.66
N LEU A 321 -8.16 33.00 29.61
CA LEU A 321 -9.61 33.13 29.67
C LEU A 321 -10.25 31.80 29.30
N VAL A 322 -11.33 31.43 30.00
CA VAL A 322 -12.12 30.24 29.71
C VAL A 322 -13.59 30.58 29.46
N ALA A 323 -14.22 29.89 28.52
CA ALA A 323 -15.64 30.05 28.24
C ALA A 323 -16.27 28.76 27.69
N GLY A 324 -17.59 28.65 27.79
CA GLY A 324 -18.35 27.74 26.91
C GLY A 324 -18.44 28.33 25.50
N LEU A 325 -18.94 27.56 24.52
CA LEU A 325 -18.97 27.95 23.11
C LEU A 325 -19.64 29.32 22.89
N GLN A 326 -20.78 29.53 23.55
CA GLN A 326 -21.57 30.76 23.53
C GLN A 326 -21.60 31.46 24.90
N GLY A 327 -20.72 31.03 25.82
CA GLY A 327 -20.67 31.55 27.20
C GLY A 327 -19.80 32.79 27.32
N PRO A 328 -19.97 33.58 28.41
CA PRO A 328 -19.07 34.69 28.71
C PRO A 328 -17.67 34.18 29.08
N TRP A 329 -16.66 35.01 28.79
CA TRP A 329 -15.29 34.75 29.24
C TRP A 329 -15.17 34.89 30.75
N THR A 330 -14.49 33.93 31.37
CA THR A 330 -14.10 33.94 32.78
C THR A 330 -12.59 34.02 32.85
N VAL A 331 -12.06 34.96 33.63
CA VAL A 331 -10.62 35.07 33.89
C VAL A 331 -10.21 33.94 34.83
N VAL A 332 -9.19 33.18 34.42
CA VAL A 332 -8.48 32.28 35.31
C VAL A 332 -7.12 32.90 35.60
N ASP A 333 -6.97 33.48 36.79
CA ASP A 333 -5.74 34.14 37.24
C ASP A 333 -4.66 33.11 37.60
N ALA A 334 -4.15 32.44 36.57
CA ALA A 334 -3.14 31.41 36.65
C ALA A 334 -2.35 31.32 35.34
N LYS A 335 -1.15 30.76 35.42
CA LYS A 335 -0.29 30.53 34.25
C LYS A 335 -0.66 29.26 33.48
N VAL A 336 -1.38 28.35 34.12
CA VAL A 336 -1.85 27.10 33.50
C VAL A 336 -3.33 26.93 33.77
N VAL A 337 -4.07 26.57 32.72
CA VAL A 337 -5.46 26.11 32.79
C VAL A 337 -5.52 24.67 32.32
N ARG A 338 -6.25 23.82 33.05
CA ARG A 338 -6.62 22.47 32.63
C ARG A 338 -8.13 22.34 32.57
N ILE A 339 -8.64 21.86 31.44
CA ILE A 339 -10.05 21.58 31.21
C ILE A 339 -10.27 20.08 31.13
N VAL A 340 -11.21 19.58 31.93
CA VAL A 340 -11.55 18.15 32.03
C VAL A 340 -13.05 17.97 31.83
N LEU A 341 -13.43 17.09 30.91
CA LEU A 341 -14.81 16.66 30.68
C LEU A 341 -15.36 15.99 31.94
N ASP A 342 -16.52 16.44 32.40
CA ASP A 342 -17.12 16.01 33.67
C ASP A 342 -18.25 15.00 33.43
N GLY A 343 -17.86 13.73 33.34
CA GLY A 343 -18.77 12.64 33.04
C GLY A 343 -19.17 12.59 31.56
N ASP A 344 -20.35 12.05 31.29
CA ASP A 344 -20.88 11.88 29.93
C ASP A 344 -21.96 12.93 29.62
N MET A 345 -21.65 14.20 29.88
CA MET A 345 -22.54 15.34 29.59
C MET A 345 -21.73 16.54 29.08
N ASP A 346 -22.42 17.52 28.47
CA ASP A 346 -21.83 18.76 27.94
C ASP A 346 -21.40 19.69 29.08
N ARG A 347 -20.42 19.25 29.85
CA ARG A 347 -19.98 19.89 31.08
C ARG A 347 -18.47 19.69 31.28
N TYR A 348 -17.77 20.79 31.53
CA TYR A 348 -16.34 20.77 31.81
C TYR A 348 -16.03 21.42 33.16
N ARG A 349 -15.05 20.85 33.88
CA ARG A 349 -14.45 21.47 35.06
C ARG A 349 -13.12 22.12 34.70
N VAL A 350 -12.88 23.29 35.28
CA VAL A 350 -11.67 24.08 35.06
C VAL A 350 -10.78 24.01 36.29
N TYR A 351 -9.52 23.67 36.07
CA TYR A 351 -8.47 23.63 37.08
C TYR A 351 -7.37 24.62 36.73
N SER A 352 -6.70 25.15 37.75
CA SER A 352 -5.57 26.06 37.59
C SER A 352 -4.29 25.50 38.20
N GLY A 353 -3.15 25.95 37.70
CA GLY A 353 -1.83 25.56 38.18
C GLY A 353 -0.74 26.57 37.82
N SER A 354 0.47 26.33 38.32
CA SER A 354 1.65 27.19 38.08
C SER A 354 2.59 26.68 36.98
N SER A 355 2.53 25.39 36.63
CA SER A 355 3.33 24.79 35.55
C SER A 355 2.65 23.55 34.95
N CYS A 356 3.01 23.18 33.72
CA CYS A 356 2.43 22.03 33.01
C CYS A 356 2.55 20.70 33.77
N GLY A 357 3.65 20.51 34.53
CA GLY A 357 3.92 19.30 35.32
C GLY A 357 3.58 19.42 36.80
N GLY A 358 2.99 20.56 37.22
CA GLY A 358 2.65 20.83 38.62
C GLY A 358 1.33 20.19 39.07
N GLY A 359 0.99 20.40 40.34
CA GLY A 359 -0.33 20.09 40.87
C GLY A 359 -1.39 21.07 40.33
N PHE A 360 -2.64 20.62 40.29
CA PHE A 360 -3.78 21.39 39.79
C PHE A 360 -4.83 21.54 40.88
N THR A 361 -5.39 22.74 41.02
CA THR A 361 -6.43 23.08 41.98
C THR A 361 -7.74 23.33 41.24
N ASP A 362 -8.85 22.78 41.74
CA ASP A 362 -10.18 23.06 41.20
C ASP A 362 -10.51 24.54 41.42
N THR A 363 -10.87 25.25 40.35
CA THR A 363 -11.25 26.67 40.42
C THR A 363 -12.70 26.86 40.86
N GLY A 364 -13.50 25.79 40.86
CA GLY A 364 -14.95 25.85 41.01
C GLY A 364 -15.70 26.27 39.74
N VAL A 365 -14.99 26.65 38.67
CA VAL A 365 -15.60 27.04 37.40
C VAL A 365 -16.07 25.79 36.65
N VAL A 366 -17.35 25.80 36.27
CA VAL A 366 -18.02 24.75 35.50
C VAL A 366 -18.59 25.35 34.23
N LEU A 367 -18.24 24.79 33.08
CA LEU A 367 -18.68 25.23 31.76
C LEU A 367 -19.71 24.22 31.22
N ASN A 368 -20.99 24.60 31.16
CA ASN A 368 -22.05 23.76 30.58
C ASN A 368 -22.17 24.06 29.08
N SER A 369 -21.43 23.31 28.27
CA SER A 369 -21.31 23.51 26.83
C SER A 369 -20.67 22.26 26.17
N PRO A 370 -21.03 21.92 24.92
CA PRO A 370 -20.38 20.83 24.17
C PRO A 370 -18.91 21.15 23.83
N VAL A 371 -18.53 22.43 23.88
CA VAL A 371 -17.17 22.91 23.68
C VAL A 371 -16.78 23.87 24.79
N ALA A 372 -15.61 23.66 25.38
CA ALA A 372 -14.95 24.61 26.26
C ALA A 372 -13.75 25.25 25.54
N ARG A 373 -13.57 26.54 25.77
CA ARG A 373 -12.68 27.45 25.03
C ARG A 373 -11.60 27.98 25.95
N ILE A 374 -10.36 28.04 25.47
CA ILE A 374 -9.22 28.65 26.17
C ILE A 374 -8.58 29.67 25.23
N ALA A 375 -8.66 30.95 25.60
CA ALA A 375 -8.06 32.05 24.84
C ALA A 375 -7.02 32.79 25.69
N PRO A 376 -5.97 33.34 25.07
CA PRO A 376 -5.05 34.23 25.74
C PRO A 376 -5.57 35.68 25.73
N ALA A 377 -5.24 36.43 26.78
CA ALA A 377 -5.42 37.87 26.83
C ALA A 377 -4.16 38.56 27.38
N TRP A 378 -3.87 39.75 26.88
CA TRP A 378 -2.66 40.51 27.21
C TRP A 378 -3.00 41.84 27.87
N PRO A 379 -2.10 42.41 28.71
CA PRO A 379 -2.36 43.68 29.36
C PRO A 379 -2.74 44.78 28.36
N ILE A 380 -3.70 45.63 28.72
CA ILE A 380 -4.12 46.76 27.86
C ILE A 380 -2.89 47.59 27.46
N GLY A 381 -2.79 47.89 26.16
CA GLY A 381 -1.70 48.70 25.59
C GLY A 381 -0.39 47.94 25.34
N SER A 382 -0.32 46.63 25.62
CA SER A 382 0.83 45.79 25.30
C SER A 382 0.74 45.12 23.92
N THR A 383 -0.43 45.16 23.27
CA THR A 383 -0.65 44.56 21.94
C THR A 383 -1.31 45.57 20.99
N PRO A 384 -0.88 45.63 19.71
CA PRO A 384 -1.46 46.56 18.74
C PRO A 384 -2.86 46.13 18.23
N TYR A 385 -3.26 44.88 18.46
CA TYR A 385 -4.49 44.29 17.92
C TYR A 385 -5.38 43.78 19.07
N SER A 386 -6.62 44.28 19.16
CA SER A 386 -7.61 43.81 20.13
C SER A 386 -9.02 43.84 19.55
N THR A 387 -9.87 42.94 20.05
CA THR A 387 -11.29 42.86 19.68
C THR A 387 -12.16 43.92 20.38
N GLY A 388 -11.57 44.77 21.22
CA GLY A 388 -12.29 45.69 22.12
C GLY A 388 -12.95 45.04 23.34
N GLY A 389 -12.88 43.70 23.47
CA GLY A 389 -13.32 42.97 24.65
C GLY A 389 -12.29 43.05 25.78
N VAL A 390 -12.70 43.56 26.95
CA VAL A 390 -11.85 43.69 28.13
C VAL A 390 -12.20 42.62 29.16
N ALA A 391 -11.18 41.93 29.68
CA ALA A 391 -11.28 41.05 30.83
C ALA A 391 -10.50 41.63 32.01
N SER A 392 -10.98 41.47 33.24
CA SER A 392 -10.29 41.99 34.43
C SER A 392 -10.05 40.91 35.47
N THR A 393 -8.84 40.88 36.03
CA THR A 393 -8.52 39.99 37.17
C THR A 393 -9.21 40.49 38.45
N ALA A 394 -9.22 39.66 39.50
CA ALA A 394 -9.81 40.03 40.79
C ALA A 394 -9.18 41.31 41.38
N ASP A 395 -7.91 41.56 41.08
CA ASP A 395 -7.17 42.75 41.51
C ASP A 395 -7.40 43.99 40.62
N GLY A 396 -8.32 43.90 39.64
CA GLY A 396 -8.71 45.01 38.78
C GLY A 396 -7.78 45.30 37.62
N VAL A 397 -6.81 44.42 37.32
CA VAL A 397 -5.93 44.57 36.15
C VAL A 397 -6.71 44.19 34.89
N ALA A 398 -6.73 45.09 33.92
CA ALA A 398 -7.48 44.91 32.68
C ALA A 398 -6.59 44.35 31.54
N TYR A 399 -7.18 43.47 30.75
CA TYR A 399 -6.55 42.75 29.65
C TYR A 399 -7.44 42.84 28.40
N ASP A 400 -6.81 43.00 27.25
CA ASP A 400 -7.45 42.97 25.95
C ASP A 400 -7.51 41.55 25.41
N LEU A 401 -8.71 41.11 25.01
CA LEU A 401 -8.87 39.90 24.21
C LEU A 401 -8.32 40.16 22.80
N VAL A 402 -7.31 39.39 22.43
CA VAL A 402 -6.65 39.53 21.14
C VAL A 402 -7.56 39.05 20.02
N ASP A 403 -7.62 39.85 18.96
CA ASP A 403 -8.22 39.41 17.69
C ASP A 403 -7.30 38.35 17.10
N GLN A 404 -7.76 37.11 17.05
CA GLN A 404 -6.94 35.99 16.60
C GLN A 404 -6.64 36.04 15.09
N ALA A 405 -7.44 36.77 14.30
CA ALA A 405 -7.16 36.98 12.88
C ALA A 405 -6.00 37.97 12.66
N GLU A 406 -5.86 38.97 13.53
CA GLU A 406 -4.84 40.02 13.43
C GLU A 406 -3.69 39.86 14.44
N ALA A 407 -3.74 38.81 15.27
CA ALA A 407 -2.75 38.52 16.30
C ALA A 407 -1.32 38.48 15.77
N GLY A 408 -0.38 38.99 16.56
CA GLY A 408 1.04 38.94 16.25
C GLY A 408 1.54 37.49 16.19
N LEU A 409 2.48 37.20 15.30
CA LEU A 409 2.93 35.82 15.02
C LEU A 409 3.56 35.07 16.21
N ASP A 410 4.01 35.79 17.25
CA ASP A 410 4.57 35.20 18.47
C ASP A 410 3.56 35.07 19.62
N GLN A 411 2.33 35.55 19.44
CA GLN A 411 1.25 35.37 20.41
C GLN A 411 0.73 33.93 20.33
N THR A 412 1.24 33.08 21.22
CA THR A 412 0.99 31.64 21.19
C THR A 412 0.56 31.08 22.54
N LEU A 413 -0.23 30.02 22.48
CA LEU A 413 -0.63 29.17 23.59
C LEU A 413 0.24 27.92 23.61
N GLN A 414 0.87 27.63 24.74
CA GLN A 414 1.61 26.38 24.92
C GLN A 414 0.64 25.27 25.33
N LEU A 415 0.50 24.23 24.50
CA LEU A 415 -0.16 23.00 24.90
C LEU A 415 0.81 22.14 25.72
N CYS A 416 0.37 21.70 26.91
CA CYS A 416 1.19 20.89 27.79
C CYS A 416 1.16 19.42 27.37
N GLU A 417 2.31 18.88 26.94
CA GLU A 417 2.43 17.51 26.40
C GLU A 417 3.30 16.64 27.32
N GLY A 418 3.03 16.73 28.63
CA GLY A 418 3.87 16.17 29.68
C GLY A 418 4.83 17.19 30.29
N ALA A 419 5.85 16.73 31.01
CA ALA A 419 6.78 17.60 31.73
C ALA A 419 7.89 18.18 30.85
N THR A 420 8.28 17.46 29.79
CA THR A 420 9.46 17.80 28.95
C THR A 420 9.10 18.23 27.53
N SER A 421 7.87 17.99 27.09
CA SER A 421 7.43 18.28 25.73
C SER A 421 6.32 19.33 25.71
N ALA A 422 6.35 20.17 24.69
CA ALA A 422 5.34 21.19 24.47
C ALA A 422 5.30 21.62 23.01
N THR A 423 4.10 21.98 22.56
CA THR A 423 3.87 22.58 21.25
C THR A 423 3.09 23.87 21.43
N TRP A 424 3.49 24.91 20.69
CA TRP A 424 2.87 26.22 20.76
C TRP A 424 2.00 26.46 19.54
N TYR A 425 0.78 26.86 19.79
CA TYR A 425 -0.24 27.10 18.78
C TYR A 425 -0.67 28.57 18.81
N ARG A 426 -1.07 29.09 17.66
CA ARG A 426 -1.76 30.39 17.60
C ARG A 426 -3.27 30.20 17.75
N GLY A 427 -4.00 31.29 17.90
CA GLY A 427 -5.44 31.23 18.04
C GLY A 427 -5.89 30.74 19.42
N GLU A 428 -6.94 29.95 19.42
CA GLU A 428 -7.60 29.41 20.60
C GLU A 428 -7.36 27.90 20.72
N ILE A 429 -7.34 27.38 21.94
CA ILE A 429 -7.37 25.94 22.20
C ILE A 429 -8.72 25.56 22.79
N ARG A 430 -9.39 24.59 22.17
CA ARG A 430 -10.72 24.11 22.54
C ARG A 430 -10.66 22.68 23.04
N ALA A 431 -11.47 22.39 24.05
CA ALA A 431 -11.86 21.05 24.44
C ALA A 431 -13.28 20.80 23.92
N ALA A 432 -13.44 19.91 22.95
CA ALA A 432 -14.72 19.51 22.38
C ALA A 432 -15.14 18.13 22.88
N ARG A 433 -16.44 17.88 23.04
CA ARG A 433 -16.97 16.59 23.43
C ARG A 433 -17.32 15.78 22.18
N TYR A 434 -16.97 14.51 22.18
CA TYR A 434 -17.41 13.54 21.19
C TYR A 434 -17.78 12.23 21.90
N GLY A 435 -19.09 11.98 22.05
CA GLY A 435 -19.61 10.94 22.95
C GLY A 435 -19.11 11.15 24.39
N ALA A 436 -18.61 10.09 25.02
CA ALA A 436 -18.04 10.15 26.37
C ALA A 436 -16.58 10.61 26.42
N ARG A 437 -16.04 11.16 25.32
CA ARG A 437 -14.61 11.48 25.20
C ARG A 437 -14.39 12.96 24.92
N GLN A 438 -13.27 13.48 25.42
CA GLN A 438 -12.76 14.83 25.12
C GLN A 438 -11.83 14.80 23.90
N ARG A 439 -11.88 15.87 23.11
CA ARG A 439 -11.05 16.12 21.93
C ARG A 439 -10.41 17.49 22.08
N THR A 440 -9.11 17.58 21.84
CA THR A 440 -8.42 18.88 21.82
C THR A 440 -8.38 19.39 20.38
N VAL A 441 -8.78 20.64 20.20
CA VAL A 441 -8.87 21.30 18.89
C VAL A 441 -8.12 22.62 18.97
N ASN A 442 -7.24 22.88 18.02
CA ASN A 442 -6.73 24.22 17.82
C ASN A 442 -7.64 24.98 16.84
N TRP A 443 -8.16 26.12 17.27
CA TRP A 443 -9.01 26.98 16.47
C TRP A 443 -8.21 28.21 16.03
N VAL A 444 -7.96 28.33 14.73
CA VAL A 444 -6.92 29.22 14.20
C VAL A 444 -7.32 29.78 12.83
N ALA A 445 -6.94 31.02 12.54
CA ALA A 445 -7.10 31.64 11.22
C ALA A 445 -6.38 30.84 10.13
N ILE A 446 -7.00 30.67 8.97
CA ILE A 446 -6.47 29.80 7.91
C ILE A 446 -5.09 30.28 7.41
N GLU A 447 -4.86 31.59 7.34
CA GLU A 447 -3.55 32.11 6.94
C GLU A 447 -2.44 31.80 7.96
N GLN A 448 -2.78 31.72 9.25
CA GLN A 448 -1.82 31.32 10.29
C GLN A 448 -1.61 29.81 10.33
N TYR A 449 -2.65 29.02 10.05
CA TYR A 449 -2.56 27.58 9.90
C TYR A 449 -1.58 27.18 8.79
N LEU A 450 -1.66 27.84 7.63
CA LEU A 450 -0.83 27.53 6.47
C LEU A 450 0.66 27.78 6.69
N ARG A 451 1.05 28.65 7.63
CA ARG A 451 2.46 28.90 7.97
C ARG A 451 3.16 27.66 8.54
N SER A 452 2.39 26.76 9.17
CA SER A 452 2.91 25.46 9.64
C SER A 452 2.77 24.37 8.56
N VAL A 453 1.68 24.40 7.78
CA VAL A 453 1.41 23.38 6.76
C VAL A 453 2.36 23.46 5.58
N VAL A 454 2.50 24.63 4.94
CA VAL A 454 3.31 24.78 3.72
C VAL A 454 4.75 24.28 3.89
N PRO A 455 5.51 24.66 4.94
CA PRO A 455 6.86 24.12 5.14
C PRO A 455 6.89 22.65 5.58
N SER A 456 5.78 22.10 6.10
CA SER A 456 5.66 20.68 6.41
C SER A 456 5.40 19.82 5.18
N GLU A 457 4.81 20.41 4.13
CA GLU A 457 4.46 19.73 2.88
C GLU A 457 5.53 19.94 1.79
N MET A 458 6.11 21.14 1.69
CA MET A 458 7.14 21.48 0.70
C MET A 458 8.39 22.08 1.35
N PRO A 459 9.60 21.66 0.94
CA PRO A 459 10.85 22.23 1.46
C PRO A 459 10.97 23.74 1.17
N SER A 460 11.17 24.54 2.21
CA SER A 460 11.32 26.00 2.09
C SER A 460 12.49 26.43 1.18
N VAL A 461 13.56 25.63 1.17
CA VAL A 461 14.75 25.84 0.33
C VAL A 461 14.45 25.83 -1.18
N TRP A 462 13.30 25.31 -1.60
CA TRP A 462 12.87 25.38 -3.00
C TRP A 462 12.60 26.81 -3.46
N ALA A 463 12.34 27.76 -2.55
CA ALA A 463 12.10 29.16 -2.89
C ALA A 463 13.25 29.81 -3.69
N SER A 464 14.49 29.40 -3.45
CA SER A 464 15.69 29.95 -4.09
C SER A 464 16.13 29.18 -5.34
N MET A 465 15.52 28.03 -5.64
CA MET A 465 15.86 27.22 -6.82
C MET A 465 15.39 27.87 -8.12
N GLY A 466 16.09 27.61 -9.22
CA GLY A 466 15.79 28.17 -10.54
C GLY A 466 15.80 29.70 -10.56
N ASP A 467 16.84 30.33 -10.00
CA ASP A 467 16.96 31.79 -9.85
C ASP A 467 15.77 32.43 -9.10
N GLY A 468 15.23 31.71 -8.11
CA GLY A 468 14.08 32.11 -7.33
C GLY A 468 12.72 31.75 -7.95
N ALA A 469 12.69 31.07 -9.11
CA ALA A 469 11.43 30.61 -9.72
C ALA A 469 10.71 29.56 -8.86
N GLY A 470 11.43 28.75 -8.08
CA GLY A 470 10.82 27.72 -7.23
C GLY A 470 9.85 28.26 -6.16
N ARG A 471 9.89 29.56 -5.86
CA ARG A 471 8.85 30.24 -5.04
C ARG A 471 7.44 30.11 -5.61
N GLN A 472 7.29 29.89 -6.92
CA GLN A 472 5.99 29.65 -7.54
C GLN A 472 5.39 28.32 -7.03
N ALA A 473 6.18 27.26 -6.90
CA ALA A 473 5.72 25.97 -6.37
C ALA A 473 5.20 26.10 -4.93
N LEU A 474 5.91 26.86 -4.07
CA LEU A 474 5.44 27.14 -2.70
C LEU A 474 4.12 27.91 -2.68
N GLN A 475 3.91 28.84 -3.62
CA GLN A 475 2.64 29.56 -3.74
C GLN A 475 1.51 28.63 -4.21
N VAL A 476 1.79 27.72 -5.15
CA VAL A 476 0.81 26.70 -5.59
C VAL A 476 0.43 25.81 -4.41
N GLN A 477 1.40 25.35 -3.62
CA GLN A 477 1.16 24.57 -2.41
C GLN A 477 0.33 25.33 -1.38
N ALA A 478 0.55 26.63 -1.19
CA ALA A 478 -0.27 27.45 -0.29
C ALA A 478 -1.73 27.52 -0.74
N VAL A 479 -1.99 27.74 -2.04
CA VAL A 479 -3.35 27.78 -2.60
C VAL A 479 -4.04 26.41 -2.55
N ALA A 480 -3.31 25.34 -2.89
CA ALA A 480 -3.81 23.97 -2.81
C ALA A 480 -4.11 23.57 -1.36
N ALA A 481 -3.21 23.88 -0.43
CA ALA A 481 -3.44 23.58 0.98
C ALA A 481 -4.66 24.34 1.51
N ARG A 482 -4.79 25.65 1.21
CA ARG A 482 -5.93 26.48 1.63
C ARG A 482 -7.26 25.96 1.10
N SER A 483 -7.33 25.67 -0.19
CA SER A 483 -8.58 25.20 -0.82
C SER A 483 -8.99 23.84 -0.25
N TYR A 484 -8.02 22.93 -0.08
CA TYR A 484 -8.23 21.65 0.59
C TYR A 484 -8.82 21.86 2.00
N SER A 485 -8.13 22.58 2.91
CA SER A 485 -8.59 22.71 4.31
C SER A 485 -9.96 23.37 4.44
N LEU A 486 -10.32 24.29 3.53
CA LEU A 486 -11.62 24.95 3.52
C LEU A 486 -12.73 24.05 2.99
N ALA A 487 -12.43 23.19 2.02
CA ALA A 487 -13.35 22.17 1.51
C ALA A 487 -13.62 21.05 2.53
N GLU A 488 -12.67 20.76 3.42
CA GLU A 488 -12.83 19.72 4.44
C GLU A 488 -13.87 20.09 5.53
N VAL A 489 -14.68 19.10 5.89
CA VAL A 489 -15.55 19.09 7.08
C VAL A 489 -15.53 17.67 7.65
N ARG A 490 -14.48 17.33 8.40
CA ARG A 490 -14.28 15.97 8.92
C ARG A 490 -15.03 15.66 10.21
N TYR A 491 -15.23 16.68 11.06
CA TYR A 491 -15.87 16.52 12.35
C TYR A 491 -16.83 17.67 12.61
N GLU A 492 -17.89 17.42 13.39
CA GLU A 492 -18.80 18.48 13.84
C GLU A 492 -18.07 19.62 14.58
N TYR A 493 -16.93 19.33 15.20
CA TYR A 493 -16.14 20.26 16.00
C TYR A 493 -14.83 20.72 15.33
N ALA A 494 -14.47 20.19 14.16
CA ALA A 494 -13.21 20.52 13.47
C ALA A 494 -13.28 20.22 11.97
N LYS A 495 -12.72 21.12 11.15
CA LYS A 495 -12.65 20.93 9.69
C LYS A 495 -11.65 19.83 9.31
N THR A 496 -10.51 19.78 9.99
CA THR A 496 -9.37 18.95 9.62
C THR A 496 -8.65 18.38 10.86
N CYS A 497 -7.53 17.71 10.63
CA CYS A 497 -6.68 17.13 11.66
C CYS A 497 -5.18 17.39 11.42
N ASP A 498 -4.36 17.17 12.44
CA ASP A 498 -2.93 17.55 12.47
C ASP A 498 -1.94 16.53 11.90
N THR A 499 -2.44 15.49 11.23
CA THR A 499 -1.61 14.38 10.73
C THR A 499 -1.58 14.32 9.21
N ILE A 500 -0.67 13.48 8.69
CA ILE A 500 -0.52 13.14 7.26
C ILE A 500 -1.80 12.61 6.58
N ARG A 501 -2.86 12.31 7.34
CA ARG A 501 -4.19 11.90 6.83
C ARG A 501 -5.01 13.07 6.31
N CYS A 502 -4.67 14.23 6.82
CA CYS A 502 -5.28 15.51 6.57
C CYS A 502 -4.19 16.38 5.94
N GLN A 503 -3.60 17.28 6.72
CA GLN A 503 -2.38 18.01 6.38
C GLN A 503 -1.51 18.05 7.63
N VAL A 504 -0.19 17.94 7.45
CA VAL A 504 0.73 17.99 8.59
C VAL A 504 0.66 19.38 9.21
N TYR A 505 0.17 19.46 10.46
CA TYR A 505 0.05 20.71 11.20
C TYR A 505 0.74 20.58 12.56
N SER A 506 1.91 21.21 12.70
CA SER A 506 2.76 21.06 13.89
C SER A 506 2.69 22.24 14.84
N GLY A 507 1.75 23.18 14.62
CA GLY A 507 1.73 24.47 15.30
C GLY A 507 2.93 25.35 14.88
N ARG A 508 3.21 26.40 15.67
CA ARG A 508 4.27 27.40 15.39
C ARG A 508 5.66 26.90 15.76
N ARG A 509 5.78 26.17 16.88
CA ARG A 509 7.05 25.65 17.40
C ARG A 509 6.79 24.45 18.31
N SER A 510 7.81 23.62 18.48
CA SER A 510 7.80 22.52 19.44
C SER A 510 9.08 22.48 20.28
N ARG A 511 9.00 21.81 21.42
CA ARG A 511 10.12 21.52 22.32
C ARG A 511 10.02 20.08 22.79
N ASN A 512 11.16 19.40 22.84
CA ASN A 512 11.33 18.15 23.56
C ASN A 512 12.63 18.19 24.37
N GLY A 513 12.50 18.13 25.70
CA GLY A 513 13.62 18.29 26.63
C GLY A 513 14.23 19.69 26.50
N GLY A 514 15.55 19.75 26.29
CA GLY A 514 16.27 21.02 26.08
C GLY A 514 16.23 21.53 24.64
N SER A 515 15.73 20.73 23.69
CA SER A 515 15.73 21.07 22.26
C SER A 515 14.39 21.68 21.86
N GLY A 516 14.42 22.82 21.17
CA GLY A 516 13.24 23.45 20.59
C GLY A 516 13.50 23.93 19.18
N TRP A 517 12.46 23.93 18.34
CA TRP A 517 12.54 24.31 16.93
C TRP A 517 11.24 24.96 16.47
N ASP A 518 11.37 25.80 15.45
CA ASP A 518 10.27 26.50 14.80
C ASP A 518 9.86 25.71 13.56
N HIS A 519 8.55 25.67 13.28
CA HIS A 519 8.00 24.95 12.14
C HIS A 519 7.73 25.86 10.94
N GLU A 520 8.04 27.15 11.06
CA GLU A 520 7.72 28.19 10.08
C GLU A 520 9.01 28.80 9.53
N THR A 521 8.99 29.20 8.26
CA THR A 521 10.16 29.79 7.58
C THR A 521 9.75 31.03 6.79
N ALA A 522 10.67 31.99 6.64
CA ALA A 522 10.39 33.24 5.96
C ALA A 522 10.00 33.04 4.49
N GLU A 523 10.58 32.03 3.84
CA GLU A 523 10.36 31.69 2.44
C GLU A 523 8.93 31.18 2.19
N THR A 524 8.45 30.23 3.02
CA THR A 524 7.09 29.71 2.93
C THR A 524 6.06 30.74 3.40
N ASP A 525 6.39 31.55 4.40
CA ASP A 525 5.55 32.65 4.86
C ASP A 525 5.32 33.69 3.77
N ALA A 526 6.35 34.02 2.99
CA ALA A 526 6.21 34.91 1.85
C ALA A 526 5.28 34.32 0.77
N ALA A 527 5.25 33.00 0.60
CA ALA A 527 4.33 32.33 -0.32
C ALA A 527 2.87 32.36 0.17
N VAL A 528 2.65 32.13 1.47
CA VAL A 528 1.33 32.26 2.11
C VAL A 528 0.81 33.69 1.95
N VAL A 529 1.61 34.70 2.29
CA VAL A 529 1.24 36.13 2.16
C VAL A 529 0.96 36.51 0.70
N ALA A 530 1.79 36.06 -0.24
CA ALA A 530 1.60 36.36 -1.67
C ALA A 530 0.34 35.72 -2.28
N THR A 531 -0.27 34.76 -1.58
CA THR A 531 -1.46 34.03 -2.01
C THR A 531 -2.62 34.16 -1.04
N ALA A 532 -2.59 35.15 -0.14
CA ALA A 532 -3.59 35.31 0.91
C ALA A 532 -5.02 35.28 0.33
N GLY A 533 -5.86 34.43 0.92
CA GLY A 533 -7.25 34.21 0.51
C GLY A 533 -7.45 33.49 -0.83
N MET A 534 -6.41 33.24 -1.64
CA MET A 534 -6.57 32.58 -2.95
C MET A 534 -6.94 31.10 -2.79
N VAL A 535 -8.01 30.69 -3.46
CA VAL A 535 -8.54 29.32 -3.51
C VAL A 535 -8.98 28.93 -4.92
N ARG A 536 -9.21 27.62 -5.15
CA ARG A 536 -9.80 27.09 -6.39
C ARG A 536 -11.26 26.70 -6.15
N LEU A 537 -12.16 27.10 -7.06
CA LEU A 537 -13.59 26.77 -7.01
C LEU A 537 -13.98 25.89 -8.20
N MET A 538 -14.83 24.89 -7.98
CA MET A 538 -15.54 24.14 -9.00
C MET A 538 -17.03 24.32 -8.75
N ASP A 539 -17.79 24.71 -9.76
CA ASP A 539 -19.23 24.97 -9.66
C ASP A 539 -19.62 25.93 -8.52
N GLY A 540 -18.75 26.92 -8.23
CA GLY A 540 -18.97 27.93 -7.20
C GLY A 540 -18.64 27.49 -5.77
N VAL A 541 -18.16 26.25 -5.56
CA VAL A 541 -17.78 25.70 -4.26
C VAL A 541 -16.26 25.52 -4.20
N VAL A 542 -15.64 25.77 -3.05
CA VAL A 542 -14.20 25.56 -2.86
C VAL A 542 -13.87 24.08 -3.09
N SER A 543 -12.93 23.83 -4.01
CA SER A 543 -12.55 22.48 -4.43
C SER A 543 -11.57 21.84 -3.45
N ARG A 544 -11.72 20.52 -3.27
CA ARG A 544 -10.77 19.68 -2.54
C ARG A 544 -9.52 19.43 -3.40
N THR A 545 -8.56 20.36 -3.34
CA THR A 545 -7.32 20.30 -4.13
C THR A 545 -6.29 19.38 -3.48
N GLU A 546 -6.45 18.08 -3.67
CA GLU A 546 -5.48 17.07 -3.21
C GLU A 546 -4.11 17.23 -3.90
N PHE A 547 -3.05 16.77 -3.23
CA PHE A 547 -1.70 16.81 -3.77
C PHE A 547 -0.88 15.62 -3.26
N SER A 548 0.16 15.27 -4.01
CA SER A 548 1.08 14.18 -3.69
C SER A 548 2.53 14.61 -3.93
N ALA A 549 3.49 13.90 -3.35
CA ALA A 549 4.90 14.26 -3.46
C ALA A 549 5.37 14.23 -4.93
N SER A 550 5.12 13.13 -5.62
CA SER A 550 5.54 12.90 -7.00
C SER A 550 4.46 12.13 -7.75
N THR A 551 4.14 12.57 -8.97
CA THR A 551 3.07 11.95 -9.77
C THR A 551 3.59 10.75 -10.57
N GLY A 552 4.90 10.66 -10.81
CA GLY A 552 5.51 9.66 -11.68
C GLY A 552 5.43 10.01 -13.17
N GLY A 553 5.04 11.26 -13.48
CA GLY A 553 4.89 11.78 -14.85
C GLY A 553 3.44 11.93 -15.33
N HIS A 554 2.44 11.51 -14.53
CA HIS A 554 1.03 11.66 -14.86
C HIS A 554 0.15 11.62 -13.61
N THR A 555 -0.88 12.47 -13.55
CA THR A 555 -1.90 12.43 -12.48
C THR A 555 -3.07 11.53 -12.87
N ILE A 556 -3.77 10.96 -11.89
CA ILE A 556 -4.99 10.20 -12.18
C ILE A 556 -6.20 11.12 -12.32
N THR A 557 -7.21 10.65 -13.03
CA THR A 557 -8.52 11.31 -13.01
C THR A 557 -9.22 11.01 -11.69
N ALA A 558 -9.56 12.06 -10.96
CA ALA A 558 -10.29 12.03 -9.70
C ALA A 558 -11.33 13.16 -9.72
N ASP A 559 -11.21 14.12 -8.80
CA ASP A 559 -12.01 15.36 -8.81
C ASP A 559 -11.64 16.27 -9.99
N PHE A 560 -10.42 16.12 -10.51
CA PHE A 560 -9.89 16.81 -11.67
C PHE A 560 -9.50 15.78 -12.74
N VAL A 561 -9.53 16.20 -13.99
CA VAL A 561 -9.07 15.38 -15.12
C VAL A 561 -7.57 15.09 -14.95
N GLY A 562 -7.18 13.84 -15.14
CA GLY A 562 -5.77 13.44 -15.11
C GLY A 562 -4.98 14.12 -16.23
N VAL A 563 -3.79 14.62 -15.92
CA VAL A 563 -2.91 15.37 -16.83
C VAL A 563 -1.50 14.80 -16.82
N VAL A 564 -0.83 14.92 -17.97
CA VAL A 564 0.61 14.65 -18.09
C VAL A 564 1.36 15.66 -17.24
N ASP A 565 2.20 15.17 -16.33
CA ASP A 565 3.01 15.98 -15.42
C ASP A 565 4.48 15.92 -15.84
N ALA A 566 4.80 16.69 -16.88
CA ALA A 566 6.17 16.77 -17.41
C ALA A 566 7.12 17.53 -16.47
N GLY A 567 6.59 18.24 -15.46
CA GLY A 567 7.42 18.87 -14.42
C GLY A 567 7.95 17.85 -13.41
N ASP A 568 7.33 16.68 -13.29
CA ASP A 568 7.68 15.69 -12.26
C ASP A 568 9.08 15.10 -12.47
N ASP A 569 9.57 15.05 -13.72
CA ASP A 569 10.93 14.63 -14.08
C ASP A 569 11.98 15.74 -13.85
N VAL A 570 11.80 16.52 -12.78
CA VAL A 570 12.79 17.49 -12.32
C VAL A 570 13.97 16.74 -11.70
N SER A 571 15.20 17.14 -12.02
CA SER A 571 16.44 16.42 -11.64
C SER A 571 16.62 16.10 -10.14
N ILE A 572 15.98 16.87 -9.25
CA ILE A 572 16.03 16.65 -7.80
C ILE A 572 15.00 15.64 -7.30
N ASN A 573 14.02 15.22 -8.11
CA ASN A 573 12.98 14.28 -7.72
C ASN A 573 13.54 12.85 -7.66
N PRO A 574 13.80 12.29 -6.46
CA PRO A 574 14.41 10.97 -6.34
C PRO A 574 13.40 9.83 -6.53
N VAL A 575 12.12 10.18 -6.70
CA VAL A 575 11.00 9.24 -6.75
C VAL A 575 10.13 9.47 -7.98
N HIS A 576 10.62 10.19 -9.00
CA HIS A 576 10.01 10.17 -10.32
C HIS A 576 9.97 8.73 -10.84
N ARG A 577 11.11 8.03 -10.70
CA ARG A 577 11.28 6.58 -10.88
C ARG A 577 11.98 5.99 -9.67
N TRP A 578 11.64 4.76 -9.31
CA TRP A 578 12.26 4.02 -8.22
C TRP A 578 12.20 2.52 -8.50
N SER A 579 13.08 1.76 -7.86
CA SER A 579 13.04 0.30 -7.86
C SER A 579 13.08 -0.19 -6.41
N ASP A 580 12.42 -1.31 -6.15
CA ASP A 580 12.37 -1.96 -4.84
C ASP A 580 12.38 -3.48 -5.00
N GLU A 581 12.82 -4.18 -3.95
CA GLU A 581 12.88 -5.65 -3.94
C GLU A 581 12.03 -6.20 -2.80
N VAL A 582 11.15 -7.15 -3.13
CA VAL A 582 10.29 -7.84 -2.16
C VAL A 582 10.62 -9.31 -2.19
N ASP A 583 10.83 -9.92 -1.03
CA ASP A 583 11.03 -11.36 -0.94
C ASP A 583 9.79 -12.12 -1.44
N ALA A 584 9.99 -13.07 -2.37
CA ALA A 584 8.89 -13.80 -2.98
C ALA A 584 8.14 -14.72 -2.00
N THR A 585 8.85 -15.24 -0.99
CA THR A 585 8.23 -16.03 0.08
C THR A 585 7.33 -15.13 0.93
N ARG A 586 7.79 -13.91 1.24
CA ARG A 586 6.95 -12.91 1.91
C ARG A 586 5.70 -12.57 1.11
N VAL A 587 5.79 -12.48 -0.22
CA VAL A 587 4.60 -12.27 -1.06
C VAL A 587 3.67 -13.49 -0.99
N ALA A 588 4.19 -14.70 -1.12
CA ALA A 588 3.39 -15.93 -1.02
C ALA A 588 2.65 -16.01 0.34
N ASP A 589 3.39 -15.80 1.43
CA ASP A 589 2.89 -15.87 2.81
C ASP A 589 1.80 -14.83 3.08
N ALA A 590 1.98 -13.59 2.62
CA ALA A 590 1.01 -12.51 2.81
C ALA A 590 -0.36 -12.81 2.20
N PHE A 591 -0.40 -13.66 1.16
CA PHE A 591 -1.63 -14.05 0.47
C PHE A 591 -2.03 -15.52 0.67
N GLY A 592 -1.33 -16.25 1.54
CA GLY A 592 -1.62 -17.65 1.84
C GLY A 592 -1.45 -18.57 0.63
N LEU A 593 -0.43 -18.32 -0.18
CA LEU A 593 -0.10 -19.09 -1.38
C LEU A 593 1.07 -20.04 -1.12
N GLY A 594 1.13 -21.12 -1.90
CA GLY A 594 2.36 -21.90 -2.04
C GLY A 594 3.44 -21.11 -2.79
N PRO A 595 4.61 -21.74 -3.05
CA PRO A 595 5.70 -21.09 -3.79
C PRO A 595 5.20 -20.41 -5.05
N LEU A 596 5.58 -19.14 -5.23
CA LEU A 596 5.14 -18.38 -6.37
C LEU A 596 5.77 -18.92 -7.66
N TYR A 597 4.99 -18.85 -8.71
CA TYR A 597 5.39 -19.14 -10.07
C TYR A 597 5.61 -17.84 -10.84
N GLU A 598 4.71 -16.87 -10.72
CA GLU A 598 4.77 -15.64 -11.52
C GLU A 598 3.92 -14.54 -10.85
N ILE A 599 4.33 -13.28 -11.01
CA ILE A 599 3.52 -12.12 -10.64
C ILE A 599 3.32 -11.26 -11.89
N GLN A 600 2.07 -10.91 -12.19
CA GLN A 600 1.73 -10.09 -13.35
C GLN A 600 0.81 -8.94 -12.97
N VAL A 601 1.06 -7.74 -13.48
CA VAL A 601 0.07 -6.66 -13.48
C VAL A 601 -0.91 -6.93 -14.63
N VAL A 602 -2.16 -7.23 -14.30
CA VAL A 602 -3.16 -7.70 -15.28
C VAL A 602 -4.16 -6.62 -15.68
N GLU A 603 -4.32 -5.57 -14.87
CA GLU A 603 -5.13 -4.40 -15.21
C GLU A 603 -4.40 -3.10 -14.82
N ARG A 604 -4.55 -2.05 -15.63
CA ARG A 604 -3.98 -0.73 -15.38
C ARG A 604 -4.98 0.39 -15.67
N ASP A 605 -4.75 1.56 -15.07
CA ASP A 605 -5.66 2.71 -15.15
C ASP A 605 -5.57 3.50 -16.46
N GLY A 606 -4.55 3.24 -17.29
CA GLY A 606 -4.36 3.87 -18.60
C GLY A 606 -3.64 5.21 -18.58
N PHE A 607 -3.16 5.68 -17.43
CA PHE A 607 -2.58 7.02 -17.27
C PHE A 607 -1.04 7.00 -17.21
N GLY A 608 -0.40 7.38 -18.32
CA GLY A 608 1.05 7.51 -18.44
C GLY A 608 1.74 6.29 -19.05
N ASP A 609 3.06 6.26 -18.95
CA ASP A 609 3.90 5.16 -19.45
C ASP A 609 3.47 3.79 -18.89
N ASP A 610 3.77 2.74 -19.66
CA ASP A 610 3.51 1.34 -19.31
C ASP A 610 2.03 1.02 -19.03
N GLY A 611 1.12 1.89 -19.46
CA GLY A 611 -0.32 1.80 -19.20
C GLY A 611 -0.76 2.36 -17.85
N GLY A 612 0.14 3.00 -17.10
CA GLY A 612 -0.17 3.68 -15.85
C GLY A 612 -0.16 2.79 -14.61
N ARG A 613 -0.97 3.17 -13.61
CA ARG A 613 -1.00 2.53 -12.29
C ARG A 613 -1.59 1.13 -12.35
N ALA A 614 -1.01 0.22 -11.58
CA ALA A 614 -1.54 -1.13 -11.41
C ALA A 614 -2.90 -1.05 -10.71
N VAL A 615 -3.94 -1.53 -11.40
CA VAL A 615 -5.29 -1.69 -10.86
C VAL A 615 -5.41 -3.08 -10.24
N GLU A 616 -5.02 -4.12 -10.98
CA GLU A 616 -4.99 -5.51 -10.53
C GLU A 616 -3.63 -6.17 -10.79
N VAL A 617 -3.19 -6.98 -9.82
CA VAL A 617 -1.99 -7.80 -9.85
C VAL A 617 -2.42 -9.26 -9.60
N GLU A 618 -2.08 -10.16 -10.51
CA GLU A 618 -2.29 -11.60 -10.38
C GLU A 618 -1.01 -12.28 -9.88
N LEU A 619 -1.15 -13.03 -8.79
CA LEU A 619 -0.13 -13.91 -8.21
C LEU A 619 -0.47 -15.33 -8.62
N ARG A 620 0.47 -16.00 -9.27
CA ARG A 620 0.33 -17.41 -9.69
C ARG A 620 1.26 -18.24 -8.83
N ALA A 621 0.74 -19.31 -8.25
CA ALA A 621 1.51 -20.26 -7.46
C ALA A 621 1.77 -21.56 -8.25
N ARG A 622 2.82 -22.29 -7.84
CA ARG A 622 3.26 -23.53 -8.47
C ARG A 622 2.24 -24.66 -8.40
N ASP A 623 1.36 -24.64 -7.41
CA ASP A 623 0.28 -25.61 -7.24
C ASP A 623 -0.93 -25.34 -8.18
N GLY A 624 -0.82 -24.31 -9.03
CA GLY A 624 -1.87 -23.88 -9.96
C GLY A 624 -2.84 -22.87 -9.35
N ASN A 625 -2.71 -22.53 -8.07
CA ASN A 625 -3.53 -21.49 -7.46
C ASN A 625 -3.20 -20.12 -8.05
N ARG A 626 -4.24 -19.31 -8.22
CA ARG A 626 -4.15 -17.93 -8.68
C ARG A 626 -4.84 -17.02 -7.68
N PHE A 627 -4.28 -15.84 -7.46
CA PHE A 627 -4.83 -14.85 -6.55
C PHE A 627 -4.70 -13.47 -7.16
N VAL A 628 -5.81 -12.77 -7.33
CA VAL A 628 -5.82 -11.40 -7.83
C VAL A 628 -5.96 -10.45 -6.65
N VAL A 629 -5.11 -9.42 -6.64
CA VAL A 629 -5.04 -8.38 -5.62
C VAL A 629 -5.00 -7.01 -6.29
N SER A 630 -5.61 -5.99 -5.70
CA SER A 630 -5.49 -4.63 -6.25
C SER A 630 -4.06 -4.11 -6.13
N GLY A 631 -3.64 -3.25 -7.07
CA GLY A 631 -2.30 -2.66 -7.03
C GLY A 631 -2.07 -1.81 -5.77
N ASP A 632 -3.10 -1.17 -5.23
CA ASP A 632 -3.01 -0.45 -3.94
C ASP A 632 -2.86 -1.39 -2.74
N ARG A 633 -3.51 -2.57 -2.73
CA ARG A 633 -3.28 -3.57 -1.68
C ARG A 633 -1.87 -4.13 -1.74
N PHE A 634 -1.38 -4.43 -2.93
CA PHE A 634 0.00 -4.88 -3.12
C PHE A 634 1.00 -3.81 -2.68
N ARG A 635 0.78 -2.55 -3.10
CA ARG A 635 1.56 -1.39 -2.65
C ARG A 635 1.65 -1.33 -1.13
N ARG A 636 0.53 -1.51 -0.45
CA ARG A 636 0.49 -1.46 1.01
C ARG A 636 1.24 -2.61 1.65
N GLU A 637 0.87 -3.83 1.30
CA GLU A 637 1.44 -5.03 1.93
C GLU A 637 2.98 -5.02 1.93
N PHE A 638 3.57 -4.44 0.87
CA PHE A 638 5.02 -4.34 0.70
C PHE A 638 5.62 -2.95 0.90
N GLY A 639 4.83 -1.95 1.31
CA GLY A 639 5.33 -0.60 1.65
C GLY A 639 5.85 0.21 0.47
N LEU A 640 5.32 -0.03 -0.74
CA LEU A 640 5.73 0.64 -1.97
C LEU A 640 5.28 2.11 -1.98
N ARG A 641 6.01 2.95 -2.73
CA ARG A 641 5.79 4.41 -2.74
C ARG A 641 4.50 4.84 -3.45
N SER A 642 4.06 4.07 -4.44
CA SER A 642 2.84 4.31 -5.22
C SER A 642 2.35 3.00 -5.85
N ASN A 643 1.10 2.97 -6.32
CA ASN A 643 0.57 1.86 -7.12
C ASN A 643 0.96 1.94 -8.60
N TRP A 644 1.78 2.91 -9.00
CA TRP A 644 2.39 2.94 -10.32
C TRP A 644 3.66 2.09 -10.32
N PHE A 645 3.51 0.82 -10.67
CA PHE A 645 4.64 -0.09 -10.79
C PHE A 645 4.42 -1.16 -11.87
N GLY A 646 5.53 -1.74 -12.32
CA GLY A 646 5.62 -3.07 -12.91
C GLY A 646 6.20 -4.04 -11.88
N VAL A 647 5.97 -5.33 -12.09
CA VAL A 647 6.56 -6.40 -11.27
C VAL A 647 7.26 -7.38 -12.20
N ALA A 648 8.52 -7.66 -11.90
CA ALA A 648 9.30 -8.69 -12.57
C ALA A 648 9.54 -9.83 -11.58
N TYR A 649 8.75 -10.89 -11.72
CA TYR A 649 8.95 -12.14 -10.99
C TYR A 649 8.32 -13.31 -11.76
N GLY A 650 9.13 -14.31 -12.08
CA GLY A 650 8.72 -15.52 -12.80
C GLY A 650 9.88 -16.18 -13.52
N PRO A 651 9.60 -17.18 -14.38
CA PRO A 651 10.63 -17.85 -15.17
C PRO A 651 11.48 -16.82 -15.94
N PRO A 652 12.80 -16.80 -15.73
CA PRO A 652 13.67 -15.83 -16.38
C PRO A 652 13.73 -16.08 -17.88
N ASP A 653 13.89 -14.99 -18.64
CA ASP A 653 14.24 -15.08 -20.05
C ASP A 653 15.76 -15.24 -20.19
N VAL A 654 16.20 -16.39 -20.70
CA VAL A 654 17.61 -16.76 -20.83
C VAL A 654 18.15 -16.55 -22.24
N GLY A 655 17.43 -15.76 -23.06
CA GLY A 655 17.83 -15.44 -24.42
C GLY A 655 19.28 -14.94 -24.53
N SER A 656 19.73 -14.08 -23.60
CA SER A 656 21.08 -13.52 -23.61
C SER A 656 22.07 -14.18 -22.63
N SER A 657 21.58 -14.86 -21.60
CA SER A 657 22.43 -15.48 -20.57
C SER A 657 21.64 -16.44 -19.69
N PHE A 658 22.26 -17.55 -19.29
CA PHE A 658 21.68 -18.50 -18.34
C PHE A 658 21.87 -18.03 -16.88
N PRO A 659 20.88 -18.24 -15.99
CA PRO A 659 20.95 -17.82 -14.58
C PRO A 659 21.80 -18.80 -13.73
N ASP A 660 22.38 -18.29 -12.64
CA ASP A 660 23.06 -19.07 -11.60
C ASP A 660 22.51 -18.65 -10.21
N PRO A 661 21.94 -19.57 -9.39
CA PRO A 661 21.75 -21.00 -9.67
C PRO A 661 20.74 -21.24 -10.80
N GLN A 662 20.87 -22.41 -11.47
CA GLN A 662 19.91 -22.85 -12.47
C GLN A 662 18.49 -22.94 -11.88
N VAL A 663 17.47 -22.69 -12.68
CA VAL A 663 16.06 -22.69 -12.23
C VAL A 663 15.22 -23.70 -13.00
N ASP A 664 14.08 -24.10 -12.44
CA ASP A 664 13.28 -25.22 -12.95
C ASP A 664 12.54 -24.95 -14.28
N GLU A 665 12.38 -23.69 -14.66
CA GLU A 665 11.86 -23.24 -15.96
C GLU A 665 12.67 -22.03 -16.45
N TYR A 666 13.07 -22.08 -17.72
CA TYR A 666 13.54 -20.91 -18.46
C TYR A 666 12.55 -20.56 -19.56
N ARG A 667 12.52 -19.29 -19.94
CA ARG A 667 11.94 -18.84 -21.21
C ARG A 667 13.06 -18.39 -22.13
N VAL A 668 12.90 -18.59 -23.43
CA VAL A 668 13.82 -18.07 -24.45
C VAL A 668 12.99 -17.27 -25.43
N THR A 669 13.17 -15.95 -25.44
CA THR A 669 12.59 -15.09 -26.47
C THR A 669 13.60 -14.89 -27.60
N THR A 670 13.29 -15.41 -28.78
CA THR A 670 14.11 -15.23 -29.99
C THR A 670 13.40 -14.33 -30.99
N GLY A 671 14.12 -13.37 -31.57
CA GLY A 671 13.62 -12.52 -32.65
C GLY A 671 13.91 -13.12 -34.03
N TYR A 672 12.93 -13.11 -34.92
CA TYR A 672 13.04 -13.61 -36.29
C TYR A 672 12.64 -12.53 -37.30
N SER A 673 13.17 -12.61 -38.52
CA SER A 673 12.60 -11.89 -39.65
C SER A 673 11.25 -12.51 -40.04
N VAL A 674 10.36 -11.72 -40.65
CA VAL A 674 9.04 -12.19 -41.09
C VAL A 674 9.14 -13.44 -41.98
N GLU A 675 10.10 -13.46 -42.91
CA GLU A 675 10.31 -14.59 -43.83
C GLU A 675 10.84 -15.84 -43.11
N HIS A 676 11.73 -15.65 -42.13
CA HIS A 676 12.28 -16.75 -41.36
C HIS A 676 11.20 -17.37 -40.45
N LEU A 677 10.40 -16.54 -39.77
CA LEU A 677 9.29 -17.03 -38.94
C LEU A 677 8.26 -17.79 -39.77
N ALA A 678 7.91 -17.31 -40.97
CA ALA A 678 7.01 -18.02 -41.87
C ALA A 678 7.55 -19.40 -42.28
N SER A 679 8.86 -19.51 -42.48
CA SER A 679 9.51 -20.79 -42.80
C SER A 679 9.48 -21.77 -41.61
N ILE A 680 9.66 -21.26 -40.39
CA ILE A 680 9.56 -22.03 -39.14
C ILE A 680 8.13 -22.54 -38.95
N GLN A 681 7.13 -21.67 -39.13
CA GLN A 681 5.71 -22.03 -39.04
C GLN A 681 5.33 -23.10 -40.06
N ALA A 682 5.76 -22.95 -41.32
CA ALA A 682 5.50 -23.95 -42.36
C ALA A 682 6.15 -25.33 -42.03
N ALA A 683 7.36 -25.33 -41.46
CA ALA A 683 8.02 -26.56 -41.04
C ALA A 683 7.35 -27.20 -39.81
N ALA A 684 6.90 -26.39 -38.85
CA ALA A 684 6.15 -26.85 -37.69
C ALA A 684 4.81 -27.47 -38.10
N ASP A 685 4.08 -26.81 -39.01
CA ASP A 685 2.81 -27.29 -39.57
C ASP A 685 2.99 -28.62 -40.31
N HIS A 686 4.08 -28.80 -41.07
CA HIS A 686 4.40 -30.07 -41.74
C HIS A 686 4.58 -31.23 -40.76
N LEU A 687 5.04 -30.95 -39.54
CA LEU A 687 5.22 -31.93 -38.47
C LEU A 687 4.04 -31.99 -37.49
N GLU A 688 2.94 -31.26 -37.75
CA GLU A 688 1.78 -31.15 -36.87
C GLU A 688 2.14 -30.64 -35.45
N MET A 689 3.08 -29.71 -35.37
CA MET A 689 3.58 -29.12 -34.12
C MET A 689 3.24 -27.64 -34.02
N THR A 690 3.09 -27.14 -32.80
CA THR A 690 3.17 -25.70 -32.54
C THR A 690 4.60 -25.19 -32.77
N THR A 691 4.76 -23.88 -33.00
CA THR A 691 6.09 -23.27 -33.15
C THR A 691 7.00 -23.54 -31.95
N ALA A 692 6.46 -23.49 -30.72
CA ALA A 692 7.23 -23.75 -29.50
C ALA A 692 7.65 -25.23 -29.37
N GLU A 693 6.77 -26.17 -29.74
CA GLU A 693 7.12 -27.60 -29.79
C GLU A 693 8.20 -27.88 -30.84
N PHE A 694 8.09 -27.27 -32.02
CA PHE A 694 9.09 -27.38 -33.08
C PHE A 694 10.46 -26.84 -32.62
N GLN A 695 10.49 -25.70 -31.94
CA GLN A 695 11.73 -25.11 -31.41
C GLN A 695 12.40 -26.03 -30.38
N ARG A 696 11.64 -26.59 -29.44
CA ARG A 696 12.16 -27.59 -28.49
C ARG A 696 12.67 -28.84 -29.18
N ALA A 697 11.92 -29.38 -30.13
CA ALA A 697 12.32 -30.55 -30.91
C ALA A 697 13.62 -30.31 -31.67
N ALA A 698 13.80 -29.11 -32.22
CA ALA A 698 15.02 -28.71 -32.91
C ALA A 698 16.25 -28.74 -31.99
N VAL A 699 16.12 -28.17 -30.78
CA VAL A 699 17.18 -28.20 -29.76
C VAL A 699 17.56 -29.64 -29.40
N TRP A 700 16.57 -30.51 -29.19
CA TRP A 700 16.80 -31.93 -28.92
C TRP A 700 17.55 -32.65 -30.04
N VAL A 701 17.20 -32.38 -31.30
CA VAL A 701 17.90 -32.97 -32.46
C VAL A 701 19.38 -32.58 -32.45
N VAL A 702 19.70 -31.30 -32.21
CA VAL A 702 21.11 -30.85 -32.17
C VAL A 702 21.84 -31.38 -30.94
N ALA A 703 21.21 -31.39 -29.77
CA ALA A 703 21.78 -31.97 -28.55
C ALA A 703 22.08 -33.48 -28.73
N PHE A 704 21.18 -34.22 -29.37
CA PHE A 704 21.42 -35.63 -29.70
C PHE A 704 22.61 -35.80 -30.66
N LEU A 705 22.69 -34.99 -31.72
CA LEU A 705 23.77 -35.08 -32.70
C LEU A 705 25.13 -34.70 -32.11
N THR A 706 25.19 -33.69 -31.25
CA THR A 706 26.42 -33.29 -30.56
C THR A 706 26.91 -34.36 -29.58
N ASN A 707 26.00 -35.09 -28.92
CA ASN A 707 26.36 -36.24 -28.08
C ASN A 707 26.92 -37.44 -28.87
N LEU A 708 26.61 -37.55 -30.17
CA LEU A 708 27.17 -38.60 -31.03
C LEU A 708 28.56 -38.27 -31.57
N SER A 709 29.03 -37.02 -31.44
CA SER A 709 30.34 -36.61 -31.94
C SER A 709 31.42 -36.69 -30.86
N ASP A 710 32.44 -37.53 -31.07
CA ASP A 710 33.59 -37.70 -30.15
C ASP A 710 34.58 -36.50 -30.13
N GLY A 711 34.23 -35.35 -30.72
CA GLY A 711 35.10 -34.19 -30.87
C GLY A 711 34.43 -32.89 -30.46
N ALA A 712 35.21 -31.93 -29.96
CA ALA A 712 34.72 -30.58 -29.69
C ALA A 712 34.18 -29.96 -30.99
N ALA A 713 32.92 -29.52 -30.98
CA ALA A 713 32.35 -28.79 -32.10
C ALA A 713 33.09 -27.45 -32.27
N ASN A 714 33.34 -27.07 -33.52
CA ASN A 714 33.86 -25.73 -33.80
C ASN A 714 32.73 -24.71 -33.57
N PRO A 715 33.06 -23.48 -33.14
CA PRO A 715 32.09 -22.39 -33.10
C PRO A 715 31.40 -22.23 -34.46
N VAL A 716 30.09 -21.98 -34.42
CA VAL A 716 29.26 -21.77 -35.60
C VAL A 716 28.79 -20.31 -35.61
N ASP A 717 28.77 -19.67 -36.78
CA ASP A 717 28.14 -18.36 -36.93
C ASP A 717 26.64 -18.50 -36.68
N ALA A 718 26.15 -17.91 -35.59
CA ALA A 718 24.75 -17.94 -35.23
C ALA A 718 23.90 -17.17 -36.26
N PRO A 719 22.67 -17.62 -36.55
CA PRO A 719 21.72 -16.85 -37.33
C PRO A 719 21.33 -15.58 -36.56
N ASP A 720 20.90 -14.54 -37.28
CA ASP A 720 20.41 -13.32 -36.65
C ASP A 720 19.15 -13.57 -35.83
N VAL A 721 19.24 -13.31 -34.51
CA VAL A 721 18.18 -13.47 -33.51
C VAL A 721 17.55 -12.13 -33.08
N THR A 722 17.86 -11.04 -33.78
CA THR A 722 17.42 -9.67 -33.45
C THR A 722 16.19 -9.21 -34.24
N GLY A 723 15.56 -10.10 -34.99
CA GLY A 723 14.39 -9.78 -35.81
C GLY A 723 13.19 -9.26 -35.02
N SER A 724 12.30 -8.53 -35.69
CA SER A 724 11.15 -7.87 -35.06
C SER A 724 10.08 -8.84 -34.55
N GLU A 725 9.98 -10.03 -35.15
CA GLU A 725 8.98 -11.03 -34.77
C GLU A 725 9.52 -11.90 -33.63
N LYS A 726 9.04 -11.64 -32.41
CA LYS A 726 9.50 -12.34 -31.21
C LYS A 726 8.66 -13.58 -30.92
N VAL A 727 9.32 -14.70 -30.67
CA VAL A 727 8.69 -15.95 -30.21
C VAL A 727 9.35 -16.37 -28.89
N THR A 728 8.53 -16.61 -27.87
CA THR A 728 8.98 -17.06 -26.54
C THR A 728 8.65 -18.53 -26.35
N THR A 729 9.65 -19.33 -25.99
CA THR A 729 9.49 -20.77 -25.75
C THR A 729 10.00 -21.15 -24.36
N ALA A 730 9.24 -21.98 -23.65
CA ALA A 730 9.57 -22.44 -22.32
C ALA A 730 10.41 -23.74 -22.39
N TYR A 731 11.45 -23.82 -21.56
CA TYR A 731 12.33 -24.97 -21.42
C TYR A 731 12.31 -25.42 -19.95
N PHE A 732 11.82 -26.64 -19.72
CA PHE A 732 11.64 -27.21 -18.38
C PHE A 732 12.79 -28.12 -17.99
N ALA A 733 13.27 -28.00 -16.76
CA ALA A 733 14.29 -28.89 -16.22
C ALA A 733 13.80 -30.36 -16.14
N ALA A 734 12.52 -30.55 -15.79
CA ALA A 734 11.92 -31.87 -15.59
C ALA A 734 11.92 -32.74 -16.86
N ASP A 735 11.85 -32.10 -18.03
CA ASP A 735 11.80 -32.77 -19.33
C ASP A 735 13.20 -32.97 -19.95
N GLY A 736 14.24 -32.39 -19.33
CA GLY A 736 15.60 -32.35 -19.88
C GLY A 736 15.82 -31.26 -20.94
N ASP A 737 14.78 -30.47 -21.23
CA ASP A 737 14.79 -29.40 -22.25
C ASP A 737 15.90 -28.36 -21.96
N GLN A 738 16.06 -27.96 -20.70
CA GLN A 738 17.11 -27.01 -20.31
C GLN A 738 18.51 -27.56 -20.54
N GLN A 739 18.75 -28.81 -20.13
CA GLN A 739 20.04 -29.46 -20.31
C GLN A 739 20.39 -29.58 -21.81
N ALA A 740 19.40 -29.91 -22.65
CA ALA A 740 19.59 -29.96 -24.09
C ALA A 740 19.96 -28.58 -24.67
N LEU A 741 19.27 -27.52 -24.24
CA LEU A 741 19.56 -26.15 -24.68
C LEU A 741 20.95 -25.69 -24.25
N GLU A 742 21.30 -25.87 -22.97
CA GLU A 742 22.61 -25.52 -22.42
C GLU A 742 23.74 -26.32 -23.09
N GLN A 743 23.51 -27.59 -23.45
CA GLN A 743 24.48 -28.40 -24.18
C GLN A 743 24.75 -27.84 -25.58
N VAL A 744 23.70 -27.44 -26.31
CA VAL A 744 23.86 -26.81 -27.63
C VAL A 744 24.60 -25.48 -27.49
N ALA A 745 24.19 -24.64 -26.53
CA ALA A 745 24.82 -23.37 -26.25
C ALA A 745 26.31 -23.52 -25.93
N ALA A 746 26.67 -24.42 -25.00
CA ALA A 746 28.05 -24.68 -24.61
C ALA A 746 28.87 -25.31 -25.75
N GLY A 747 28.28 -26.22 -26.53
CA GLY A 747 28.94 -26.89 -27.64
C GLY A 747 29.39 -25.93 -28.74
N PHE A 748 28.64 -24.83 -28.95
CA PHE A 748 28.91 -23.85 -30.00
C PHE A 748 29.35 -22.47 -29.48
N ALA A 749 29.50 -22.31 -28.16
CA ALA A 749 29.79 -21.04 -27.49
C ALA A 749 28.76 -19.93 -27.81
N LEU A 750 27.49 -20.27 -27.71
CA LEU A 750 26.33 -19.42 -28.01
C LEU A 750 25.56 -19.04 -26.74
N ASP A 751 24.73 -18.00 -26.82
CA ASP A 751 23.67 -17.75 -25.83
C ASP A 751 22.42 -18.62 -26.07
N GLY A 752 21.40 -18.46 -25.23
CA GLY A 752 20.17 -19.26 -25.33
C GLY A 752 19.38 -19.01 -26.61
N ALA A 753 19.28 -17.75 -27.04
CA ALA A 753 18.54 -17.38 -28.26
C ALA A 753 19.27 -17.86 -29.52
N GLU A 754 20.59 -17.69 -29.57
CA GLU A 754 21.46 -18.16 -30.65
C GLU A 754 21.44 -19.69 -30.76
N ALA A 755 21.54 -20.40 -29.63
CA ALA A 755 21.48 -21.87 -29.60
C ALA A 755 20.14 -22.39 -30.16
N GLN A 756 19.01 -21.80 -29.72
CA GLN A 756 17.69 -22.09 -30.29
C GLN A 756 17.65 -21.75 -31.79
N GLY A 757 18.16 -20.58 -32.19
CA GLY A 757 18.19 -20.12 -33.58
C GLY A 757 18.93 -21.07 -34.51
N VAL A 758 20.13 -21.52 -34.13
CA VAL A 758 20.92 -22.52 -34.89
C VAL A 758 20.14 -23.82 -35.04
N ALA A 759 19.60 -24.33 -33.93
CA ALA A 759 18.88 -25.60 -33.93
C ALA A 759 17.66 -25.57 -34.84
N VAL A 760 16.86 -24.50 -34.73
CA VAL A 760 15.66 -24.27 -35.54
C VAL A 760 16.01 -24.19 -37.03
N THR A 761 17.05 -23.43 -37.38
CA THR A 761 17.48 -23.28 -38.78
C THR A 761 17.84 -24.63 -39.40
N LEU A 762 18.55 -25.48 -38.64
CA LEU A 762 18.90 -26.83 -39.08
C LEU A 762 17.66 -27.71 -39.27
N LEU A 763 16.72 -27.69 -38.31
CA LEU A 763 15.52 -28.51 -38.43
C LEU A 763 14.62 -28.06 -39.58
N VAL A 764 14.46 -26.75 -39.80
CA VAL A 764 13.73 -26.20 -40.97
C VAL A 764 14.35 -26.71 -42.27
N PHE A 765 15.69 -26.70 -42.39
CA PHE A 765 16.37 -27.23 -43.57
C PHE A 765 16.10 -28.73 -43.78
N LEU A 766 16.18 -29.53 -42.72
CA LEU A 766 15.92 -30.98 -42.79
C LEU A 766 14.47 -31.30 -43.18
N VAL A 767 13.50 -30.56 -42.63
CA VAL A 767 12.08 -30.69 -43.00
C VAL A 767 11.86 -30.27 -44.46
N GLY A 768 12.51 -29.20 -44.91
CA GLY A 768 12.46 -28.78 -46.31
C GLY A 768 12.97 -29.87 -47.27
N LEU A 769 14.05 -30.56 -46.92
CA LEU A 769 14.56 -31.70 -47.69
C LEU A 769 13.57 -32.88 -47.69
N ALA A 770 12.96 -33.19 -46.55
CA ALA A 770 11.98 -34.27 -46.44
C ALA A 770 10.72 -33.99 -47.27
N SER A 771 10.19 -32.76 -47.17
CA SER A 771 9.02 -32.30 -47.93
C SER A 771 9.29 -32.34 -49.44
N ALA A 772 10.47 -31.89 -49.89
CA ALA A 772 10.89 -31.99 -51.29
C ALA A 772 11.01 -33.44 -51.80
N ALA A 773 11.28 -34.39 -50.91
CA ALA A 773 11.30 -35.82 -51.20
C ALA A 773 9.91 -36.50 -51.13
N GLY A 774 8.84 -35.74 -50.84
CA GLY A 774 7.47 -36.23 -50.72
C GLY A 774 7.23 -37.09 -49.47
N ARG A 775 7.95 -36.81 -48.38
CA ARG A 775 7.88 -37.55 -47.12
C ARG A 775 7.42 -36.71 -45.95
#